data_AF-A0A2S8GIA3-F1
#
_entry.id   AF-A0A2S8GIA3-F1
#
_cell.length_a   1.000
_cell.length_b   1.000
_cell.length_c   1.000
_cell.angle_alpha   90.00
_cell.angle_beta   90.00
_cell.angle_gamma   90.00
#
_symmetry.space_group_name_H-M   'P 1'
#
loop_
_entity.id
_entity.type
_entity.pdbx_description
1 polymer ?
#
loop_
_entity_poly.entity_id
_entity_poly.type
_entity_poly.pdbx_seq_one_letter_code
_entity_poly.pdbx_strand_id
1 'polypeptide(L)'
;MRRSPRQRRRQVTGSDVRYETLEPRTMFADLGSVLGEDATSLGVAGSSTLISGQLRSPNDEPLAGIPVEIAGQIAVTDAYGYFQIAIPWSAQPTDSLDISVPTGDPYFDPFGTGVATIPMQRARFDATTGDQVGDPMEHPNLITSFLDAGMVYGSDDERAAALRTFVDGKLKTSAGELMPVNDLATFPTGTQDNDNAGPFDASLLFVGGDVRANENVALTSLHTLLVREHNRLADQIKAENPTFTDEQIYQQARRLVGAIVQQITYNEYLPILIGLDALPAYAGYDDAIDPSESAIFATAAYRVGHTQLYSEILRLDENLQSLPGGSLELRHAFFNPQAIYDDGIEPYLRGLLVSQSEEIDTYVIDDVRNFLFGPPGAGGLDLAAINIQRGRDLGLPSYNQARIDFGLPAVTAFSEITSDPVVAMRLEQAYGSVDKIDVWVGGMAEDHVPGAQVGPLFQKIIADQFARVRDGDRYYFENGQFTADEMTLIRSTRLSSLIERNTGITGLPDNVFLSSGIGAIPGDPYALATEVSTDYRSADGFGNNVANPTSGAANDNLTTNFTVSYGDGYFSPAGDDRPNTREISNTVIAQAAPIPNSAGTTGFFVFWGQLLDHDLGLTPGGVSNELNMHGETYLDPVTNVTYELTSGKVNVLLGHEVFAGAGNVILDPIYVNQDVSESKGVFAHFSGEIATPGATQTFIVSISPDHFDMPADWIAVGWKVTAVDGSSLDPAAVQILTAQGMPISTGVAWNNVPTGGGESLVMSRLNPGNYRIVVAGEGLTTGGFILQAVLAGDTSGDRFVDVFDMFSVFNHVLGSLPPGDPADYYVPEADLNADGLLTQADYEIAVDNIWNGTSLNPLYLSLMVDPADDTGAKGDGVTSIPLIQLCGAATPGSLVTFDLNGDGVIDDQMIAVESQNGVNYVFDALLSEGSQQVVVKATDPFGQTLTRKLMLTLDSIAPSVVSVFPEPGGLIISSNTSDFTVQIQFNENLPLDDVLAKLLISGNVSGTITPLSPRWDSTTHTLSFEIDGAQSDTNYIIEIPSTLTDQAGNPTGPLTYTFQRVLLARPSTLGVILLSGIEVTQLGNGTLFADSLNAPLVLSLIDLVE
;
A
#
# COMPACT_ATOMS: atom_id res chain seq x y z
N MET A 1 -51.05 -47.00 -9.57
CA MET A 1 -50.74 -48.44 -9.35
C MET A 1 -49.60 -48.84 -10.28
N ARG A 2 -48.60 -49.63 -9.80
CA ARG A 2 -47.57 -50.32 -10.61
C ARG A 2 -46.59 -49.39 -11.39
N ARG A 3 -45.32 -49.72 -11.62
CA ARG A 3 -44.44 -50.79 -11.08
C ARG A 3 -42.97 -50.40 -11.31
N SER A 4 -42.08 -50.71 -10.38
CA SER A 4 -40.64 -50.87 -10.66
C SER A 4 -40.28 -52.37 -10.85
N PRO A 5 -39.11 -52.64 -11.45
CA PRO A 5 -38.06 -53.45 -10.79
C PRO A 5 -36.76 -52.61 -10.61
N ARG A 6 -35.90 -52.74 -9.59
CA ARG A 6 -35.30 -53.89 -8.85
C ARG A 6 -34.41 -54.77 -9.76
N GLN A 7 -33.17 -55.17 -9.42
CA GLN A 7 -32.24 -54.93 -8.28
C GLN A 7 -30.80 -55.33 -8.76
N ARG A 8 -29.65 -55.46 -8.05
CA ARG A 8 -29.16 -55.84 -6.69
C ARG A 8 -27.60 -55.65 -6.70
N ARG A 9 -26.77 -55.63 -5.62
CA ARG A 9 -26.92 -55.69 -4.14
C ARG A 9 -25.61 -55.22 -3.44
N ARG A 10 -25.75 -54.66 -2.22
CA ARG A 10 -24.83 -54.62 -1.05
C ARG A 10 -23.55 -55.50 -1.04
N GLN A 11 -22.53 -55.03 -0.30
CA GLN A 11 -22.25 -55.52 1.08
C GLN A 11 -21.85 -54.34 2.02
N VAL A 12 -21.99 -54.52 3.34
CA VAL A 12 -21.81 -53.48 4.39
C VAL A 12 -21.34 -54.12 5.72
N THR A 13 -20.39 -53.45 6.39
CA THR A 13 -20.00 -53.46 7.82
C THR A 13 -19.34 -52.09 8.04
N GLY A 14 -19.64 -51.23 9.03
CA GLY A 14 -19.87 -51.44 10.47
C GLY A 14 -18.63 -50.88 11.23
N SER A 15 -18.70 -50.08 12.30
CA SER A 15 -19.81 -49.77 13.23
C SER A 15 -19.58 -48.48 14.07
N ASP A 16 -20.68 -47.86 14.51
CA ASP A 16 -20.94 -47.06 15.72
C ASP A 16 -19.93 -46.01 16.26
N VAL A 17 -20.20 -44.70 16.16
CA VAL A 17 -20.88 -43.75 17.09
C VAL A 17 -20.21 -43.47 18.47
N ARG A 18 -19.60 -42.28 18.67
CA ARG A 18 -20.03 -41.19 19.62
C ARG A 18 -19.03 -40.02 19.73
N TYR A 19 -19.52 -38.90 20.27
CA TYR A 19 -18.80 -37.65 20.59
C TYR A 19 -17.75 -37.81 21.70
N GLU A 20 -16.66 -37.04 21.63
CA GLU A 20 -16.11 -36.28 22.77
C GLU A 20 -15.25 -35.09 22.28
N THR A 21 -14.82 -34.21 23.20
CA THR A 21 -14.24 -32.87 22.95
C THR A 21 -12.72 -32.81 23.14
N LEU A 22 -12.14 -31.59 23.07
CA LEU A 22 -10.73 -31.18 23.26
C LEU A 22 -9.90 -31.27 21.96
N GLU A 23 -8.93 -30.42 21.62
CA GLU A 23 -8.35 -29.10 21.99
C GLU A 23 -7.12 -28.96 21.04
N PRO A 24 -6.55 -27.77 20.75
CA PRO A 24 -5.54 -27.62 19.70
C PRO A 24 -4.09 -27.77 20.20
N ARG A 25 -3.18 -28.34 19.38
CA ARG A 25 -1.72 -28.04 19.42
C ARG A 25 -0.85 -28.65 18.30
N THR A 26 -0.19 -27.74 17.57
CA THR A 26 1.25 -27.73 17.17
C THR A 26 1.89 -28.79 16.24
N MET A 27 2.58 -28.21 15.24
CA MET A 27 3.98 -28.44 14.81
C MET A 27 4.32 -29.34 13.61
N PHE A 28 5.18 -28.76 12.77
CA PHE A 28 5.96 -29.34 11.69
C PHE A 28 6.94 -30.42 12.20
N ALA A 29 7.10 -31.51 11.44
CA ALA A 29 8.37 -32.22 11.22
C ALA A 29 8.18 -33.41 10.26
N ASP A 30 8.73 -33.33 9.04
CA ASP A 30 9.82 -34.23 8.58
C ASP A 30 10.24 -33.92 7.12
N LEU A 31 11.54 -33.76 6.90
CA LEU A 31 12.18 -33.69 5.57
C LEU A 31 13.13 -34.88 5.46
N GLY A 32 12.94 -35.80 4.49
CA GLY A 32 13.87 -36.92 4.37
C GLY A 32 13.61 -37.95 3.27
N SER A 33 14.34 -37.83 2.15
CA SER A 33 14.51 -38.83 1.07
C SER A 33 13.25 -39.12 0.22
N VAL A 34 13.34 -39.54 -1.05
CA VAL A 34 14.45 -40.14 -1.83
C VAL A 34 14.56 -39.48 -3.22
N LEU A 35 15.77 -39.23 -3.72
CA LEU A 35 16.01 -38.88 -5.13
C LEU A 35 15.84 -40.13 -6.04
N GLY A 36 15.04 -40.01 -7.09
CA GLY A 36 14.82 -41.05 -8.11
C GLY A 36 14.53 -40.43 -9.48
N GLU A 37 15.15 -40.98 -10.52
CA GLU A 37 15.30 -40.37 -11.85
C GLU A 37 14.02 -40.33 -12.73
N ASP A 38 14.13 -39.60 -13.85
CA ASP A 38 13.23 -39.54 -15.02
C ASP A 38 11.81 -38.95 -14.87
N ALA A 39 11.73 -37.61 -15.04
CA ALA A 39 10.53 -36.91 -15.50
C ALA A 39 10.89 -35.78 -16.48
N THR A 40 11.12 -36.11 -17.76
CA THR A 40 11.11 -35.12 -18.84
C THR A 40 9.73 -35.04 -19.49
N SER A 41 9.29 -33.81 -19.80
CA SER A 41 7.96 -33.46 -20.34
C SER A 41 6.74 -33.80 -19.46
N LEU A 42 6.27 -32.80 -18.68
CA LEU A 42 4.86 -32.44 -18.46
C LEU A 42 4.76 -31.31 -17.41
N GLY A 43 4.02 -30.25 -17.73
CA GLY A 43 3.60 -29.19 -16.79
C GLY A 43 4.70 -28.24 -16.30
N VAL A 44 4.52 -26.94 -16.53
CA VAL A 44 5.08 -25.92 -15.63
C VAL A 44 4.10 -25.85 -14.46
N ALA A 45 4.52 -26.29 -13.27
CA ALA A 45 3.74 -26.11 -12.05
C ALA A 45 3.95 -24.67 -11.55
N GLY A 46 2.88 -24.02 -11.06
CA GLY A 46 2.92 -22.62 -10.65
C GLY A 46 3.97 -22.34 -9.58
N SER A 47 4.80 -21.33 -9.83
CA SER A 47 5.75 -20.78 -8.86
C SER A 47 5.14 -19.57 -8.16
N SER A 48 4.87 -19.67 -6.86
CA SER A 48 4.63 -18.50 -6.02
C SER A 48 5.96 -17.85 -5.62
N THR A 49 6.01 -16.53 -5.71
CA THR A 49 7.08 -15.71 -5.13
C THR A 49 6.80 -15.56 -3.63
N LEU A 50 7.73 -15.98 -2.78
CA LEU A 50 7.63 -15.77 -1.33
C LEU A 50 8.28 -14.44 -0.98
N ILE A 51 7.46 -13.46 -0.59
CA ILE A 51 7.95 -12.26 0.08
C ILE A 51 7.99 -12.53 1.58
N SER A 52 9.01 -12.00 2.24
CA SER A 52 9.17 -12.02 3.69
C SER A 52 9.92 -10.76 4.11
N GLY A 53 9.83 -10.43 5.40
CA GLY A 53 10.53 -9.30 5.99
C GLY A 53 10.38 -9.30 7.50
N GLN A 54 11.09 -8.39 8.16
CA GLN A 54 10.98 -8.17 9.61
C GLN A 54 10.56 -6.72 9.87
N LEU A 55 9.41 -6.53 10.53
CA LEU A 55 8.96 -5.19 10.95
C LEU A 55 9.62 -4.77 12.26
N ARG A 56 10.25 -3.60 12.25
CA ARG A 56 10.96 -3.04 13.40
C ARG A 56 10.63 -1.56 13.60
N SER A 57 10.63 -1.15 14.86
CA SER A 57 10.49 0.26 15.25
C SER A 57 11.74 1.09 14.85
N PRO A 58 11.68 2.43 14.90
CA PRO A 58 12.86 3.29 14.76
C PRO A 58 14.01 3.02 15.74
N ASN A 59 13.76 2.26 16.81
CA ASN A 59 14.76 1.85 17.81
C ASN A 59 15.19 0.38 17.64
N ASP A 60 15.00 -0.20 16.45
CA ASP A 60 15.28 -1.60 16.08
C ASP A 60 14.45 -2.69 16.79
N GLU A 61 13.65 -2.35 17.82
CA GLU A 61 12.76 -3.31 18.50
C GLU A 61 11.73 -3.96 17.53
N PRO A 62 11.54 -5.29 17.56
CA PRO A 62 10.63 -6.00 16.66
C PRO A 62 9.14 -5.80 17.00
N LEU A 63 8.32 -5.63 15.96
CA LEU A 63 6.89 -5.34 16.09
C LEU A 63 6.03 -6.59 15.82
N ALA A 64 5.55 -7.23 16.89
CA ALA A 64 4.80 -8.48 16.84
C ALA A 64 3.28 -8.28 16.71
N GLY A 65 2.60 -9.17 15.98
CA GLY A 65 1.14 -9.16 15.83
C GLY A 65 0.59 -8.12 14.86
N ILE A 66 1.44 -7.52 14.01
CA ILE A 66 1.06 -6.50 13.02
C ILE A 66 0.59 -7.19 11.73
N PRO A 67 -0.64 -6.94 11.25
CA PRO A 67 -1.06 -7.37 9.91
C PRO A 67 -0.40 -6.53 8.80
N VAL A 68 0.10 -7.23 7.80
CA VAL A 68 0.85 -6.74 6.63
C VAL A 68 0.19 -7.28 5.38
N GLU A 69 -0.15 -6.42 4.43
CA GLU A 69 -0.72 -6.79 3.13
C GLU A 69 0.25 -6.41 2.00
N ILE A 70 0.41 -7.32 1.03
CA ILE A 70 1.06 -7.04 -0.26
C ILE A 70 0.21 -7.70 -1.36
N ALA A 71 -0.13 -6.95 -2.41
CA ALA A 71 -0.89 -7.44 -3.57
C ALA A 71 -2.18 -8.24 -3.22
N GLY A 72 -2.89 -7.83 -2.16
CA GLY A 72 -4.12 -8.50 -1.70
C GLY A 72 -3.91 -9.74 -0.83
N GLN A 73 -2.67 -10.07 -0.43
CA GLN A 73 -2.37 -11.19 0.47
C GLN A 73 -1.91 -10.67 1.83
N ILE A 74 -2.57 -11.11 2.92
CA ILE A 74 -2.31 -10.66 4.29
C ILE A 74 -1.54 -11.70 5.10
N ALA A 75 -0.49 -11.27 5.79
CA ALA A 75 0.19 -12.04 6.84
C ALA A 75 0.26 -11.23 8.15
N VAL A 76 0.37 -11.89 9.29
CA VAL A 76 0.53 -11.24 10.60
C VAL A 76 1.94 -11.53 11.12
N THR A 77 2.63 -10.51 11.63
CA THR A 77 3.99 -10.67 12.15
C THR A 77 4.04 -11.57 13.39
N ASP A 78 5.07 -12.40 13.47
CA ASP A 78 5.31 -13.30 14.60
C ASP A 78 5.85 -12.56 15.85
N ALA A 79 6.17 -13.32 16.90
CA ALA A 79 6.70 -12.78 18.16
C ALA A 79 8.07 -12.05 18.03
N TYR A 80 8.70 -12.10 16.85
CA TYR A 80 9.96 -11.46 16.52
C TYR A 80 9.81 -10.48 15.35
N GLY A 81 8.58 -10.13 14.95
CA GLY A 81 8.30 -9.17 13.89
C GLY A 81 8.39 -9.74 12.46
N TYR A 82 8.61 -11.04 12.27
CA TYR A 82 8.71 -11.63 10.93
C TYR A 82 7.34 -11.88 10.31
N PHE A 83 7.17 -11.54 9.03
CA PHE A 83 6.03 -11.94 8.21
C PHE A 83 6.50 -12.71 6.96
N GLN A 84 5.60 -13.51 6.38
CA GLN A 84 5.82 -14.21 5.12
C GLN A 84 4.51 -14.27 4.32
N ILE A 85 4.55 -13.82 3.07
CA ILE A 85 3.43 -13.73 2.14
C ILE A 85 3.79 -14.51 0.86
N ALA A 86 2.91 -15.42 0.45
CA ALA A 86 3.06 -16.16 -0.81
C ALA A 86 2.27 -15.46 -1.91
N ILE A 87 2.96 -14.77 -2.81
CA ILE A 87 2.38 -14.08 -3.96
C ILE A 87 2.37 -15.05 -5.14
N PRO A 88 1.20 -15.45 -5.70
CA PRO A 88 1.16 -16.26 -6.91
C PRO A 88 1.81 -15.55 -8.11
N TRP A 89 2.25 -16.29 -9.12
CA TRP A 89 2.72 -15.70 -10.39
C TRP A 89 1.68 -14.75 -11.02
N SER A 90 0.40 -15.06 -10.82
CA SER A 90 -0.77 -14.27 -11.19
C SER A 90 -0.89 -12.91 -10.47
N ALA A 91 -0.14 -12.61 -9.40
CA ALA A 91 -0.18 -11.32 -8.69
C ALA A 91 0.98 -10.36 -9.05
N GLN A 92 1.71 -10.62 -10.15
CA GLN A 92 2.69 -9.65 -10.67
C GLN A 92 1.99 -8.44 -11.31
N PRO A 93 2.64 -7.25 -11.40
CA PRO A 93 2.05 -6.05 -11.99
C PRO A 93 1.45 -6.34 -13.37
N THR A 94 0.16 -6.01 -13.51
CA THR A 94 -0.69 -6.50 -14.60
C THR A 94 -0.13 -6.18 -15.98
N ASP A 95 -0.24 -7.15 -16.91
CA ASP A 95 0.09 -6.95 -18.33
C ASP A 95 -0.55 -5.66 -18.89
N SER A 96 0.16 -4.99 -19.80
CA SER A 96 -0.46 -3.96 -20.65
C SER A 96 -1.54 -4.62 -21.53
N LEU A 97 -2.70 -3.97 -21.57
CA LEU A 97 -3.85 -4.31 -22.42
C LEU A 97 -4.14 -3.15 -23.39
N ASP A 98 -3.08 -2.49 -23.85
CA ASP A 98 -3.11 -1.32 -24.72
C ASP A 98 -4.00 -1.48 -25.96
N ILE A 99 -4.84 -0.48 -26.21
CA ILE A 99 -5.74 -0.46 -27.35
C ILE A 99 -4.99 0.13 -28.55
N SER A 100 -4.65 -0.69 -29.54
CA SER A 100 -3.99 -0.23 -30.77
C SER A 100 -4.85 0.80 -31.51
N VAL A 101 -4.26 1.91 -31.94
CA VAL A 101 -4.97 2.97 -32.68
C VAL A 101 -4.94 2.69 -34.19
N PRO A 102 -6.06 2.81 -34.91
CA PRO A 102 -6.08 2.69 -36.36
C PRO A 102 -5.18 3.75 -37.05
N THR A 103 -4.36 3.34 -38.01
CA THR A 103 -3.42 4.24 -38.69
C THR A 103 -4.13 5.43 -39.33
N GLY A 104 -3.79 6.65 -38.91
CA GLY A 104 -4.46 7.87 -39.38
C GLY A 104 -5.75 8.23 -38.64
N ASP A 105 -6.00 7.68 -37.44
CA ASP A 105 -7.09 8.14 -36.57
C ASP A 105 -6.96 9.65 -36.32
N PRO A 106 -7.99 10.47 -36.61
CA PRO A 106 -7.87 11.92 -36.59
C PRO A 106 -7.69 12.54 -35.19
N TYR A 107 -7.82 11.75 -34.12
CA TYR A 107 -7.62 12.17 -32.74
C TYR A 107 -6.34 11.57 -32.13
N PHE A 108 -6.07 10.28 -32.37
CA PHE A 108 -4.98 9.56 -31.71
C PHE A 108 -3.79 9.16 -32.61
N ASP A 109 -3.93 9.19 -33.93
CA ASP A 109 -2.80 9.04 -34.88
C ASP A 109 -2.91 10.04 -36.06
N PRO A 110 -3.04 11.37 -35.82
CA PRO A 110 -3.32 12.34 -36.88
C PRO A 110 -2.18 12.48 -37.91
N PHE A 111 -1.00 11.94 -37.62
CA PHE A 111 0.17 11.92 -38.51
C PHE A 111 0.31 10.62 -39.32
N GLY A 112 -0.50 9.59 -39.03
CA GLY A 112 -0.45 8.30 -39.74
C GLY A 112 0.81 7.49 -39.44
N THR A 113 1.27 7.51 -38.18
CA THR A 113 2.43 6.76 -37.69
C THR A 113 2.18 5.25 -37.72
N GLY A 114 0.94 4.81 -37.46
CA GLY A 114 0.56 3.40 -37.39
C GLY A 114 1.16 2.63 -36.22
N VAL A 115 1.69 3.32 -35.19
CA VAL A 115 2.24 2.70 -33.97
C VAL A 115 1.63 3.21 -32.66
N ALA A 116 0.70 4.15 -32.72
CA ALA A 116 0.04 4.72 -31.55
C ALA A 116 -0.86 3.68 -30.83
N THR A 117 -0.93 3.78 -29.51
CA THR A 117 -1.87 3.07 -28.64
C THR A 117 -2.64 4.06 -27.77
N ILE A 118 -3.77 3.61 -27.22
CA ILE A 118 -4.40 4.21 -26.05
C ILE A 118 -4.02 3.30 -24.87
N PRO A 119 -3.28 3.82 -23.86
CA PRO A 119 -2.71 3.00 -22.81
C PRO A 119 -3.79 2.43 -21.89
N MET A 120 -3.64 1.16 -21.49
CA MET A 120 -4.59 0.50 -20.59
C MET A 120 -3.92 -0.67 -19.85
N GLN A 121 -4.17 -0.78 -18.55
CA GLN A 121 -3.78 -1.94 -17.74
C GLN A 121 -4.97 -2.90 -17.56
N ARG A 122 -4.71 -4.20 -17.36
CA ARG A 122 -5.75 -5.15 -16.90
C ARG A 122 -6.31 -4.73 -15.54
N ALA A 123 -7.52 -5.17 -15.23
CA ALA A 123 -8.16 -4.96 -13.93
C ALA A 123 -7.40 -5.71 -12.82
N ARG A 124 -7.45 -5.22 -11.58
CA ARG A 124 -7.05 -6.01 -10.40
C ARG A 124 -7.81 -7.33 -10.42
N PHE A 125 -7.12 -8.44 -10.15
CA PHE A 125 -7.72 -9.77 -10.12
C PHE A 125 -7.22 -10.58 -8.92
N ASP A 126 -8.02 -11.58 -8.52
CA ASP A 126 -7.66 -12.50 -7.45
C ASP A 126 -6.63 -13.49 -7.99
N ALA A 127 -5.38 -13.32 -7.57
CA ALA A 127 -4.29 -14.14 -8.05
C ALA A 127 -4.32 -15.60 -7.57
N THR A 128 -5.24 -15.97 -6.68
CA THR A 128 -5.50 -17.38 -6.34
C THR A 128 -6.39 -18.08 -7.38
N THR A 129 -6.96 -17.32 -8.32
CA THR A 129 -7.82 -17.78 -9.42
C THR A 129 -7.15 -17.60 -10.80
N GLY A 130 -7.73 -18.20 -11.84
CA GLY A 130 -7.28 -18.01 -13.22
C GLY A 130 -6.03 -18.82 -13.57
N ASP A 131 -5.84 -19.99 -12.96
CA ASP A 131 -4.69 -20.87 -13.24
C ASP A 131 -4.96 -21.92 -14.34
N GLN A 132 -6.22 -22.31 -14.58
CA GLN A 132 -6.57 -23.38 -15.52
C GLN A 132 -8.01 -23.34 -16.03
N VAL A 133 -8.28 -24.03 -17.16
CA VAL A 133 -9.63 -24.18 -17.73
C VAL A 133 -10.59 -24.83 -16.72
N GLY A 134 -11.55 -24.04 -16.23
CA GLY A 134 -12.51 -24.44 -15.18
C GLY A 134 -12.34 -23.67 -13.86
N ASP A 135 -11.25 -22.93 -13.74
CA ASP A 135 -10.95 -21.94 -12.70
C ASP A 135 -10.65 -20.59 -13.41
N PRO A 136 -11.69 -19.81 -13.76
CA PRO A 136 -11.50 -18.54 -14.45
C PRO A 136 -10.94 -17.47 -13.50
N MET A 137 -10.23 -16.49 -14.05
CA MET A 137 -9.83 -15.28 -13.34
C MET A 137 -11.07 -14.59 -12.75
N GLU A 138 -11.05 -14.37 -11.44
CA GLU A 138 -12.03 -13.57 -10.71
C GLU A 138 -11.43 -12.21 -10.32
N HIS A 139 -12.29 -11.23 -10.06
CA HIS A 139 -11.87 -9.84 -9.86
C HIS A 139 -12.45 -9.29 -8.54
N PRO A 140 -11.63 -8.84 -7.58
CA PRO A 140 -12.14 -8.29 -6.33
C PRO A 140 -12.83 -6.94 -6.57
N ASN A 141 -13.91 -6.73 -5.84
CA ASN A 141 -14.55 -5.43 -5.65
C ASN A 141 -13.97 -4.79 -4.38
N LEU A 142 -13.25 -3.68 -4.49
CA LEU A 142 -12.55 -3.06 -3.35
C LEU A 142 -13.46 -2.24 -2.43
N ILE A 143 -14.74 -2.07 -2.79
CA ILE A 143 -15.79 -1.51 -1.93
C ILE A 143 -16.90 -2.54 -1.72
N THR A 144 -17.82 -2.27 -0.79
CA THR A 144 -18.95 -3.19 -0.56
C THR A 144 -19.89 -3.20 -1.77
N SER A 145 -20.55 -4.33 -2.03
CA SER A 145 -21.61 -4.45 -3.05
C SER A 145 -23.00 -4.02 -2.53
N PHE A 146 -23.08 -3.41 -1.35
CA PHE A 146 -24.34 -3.00 -0.74
C PHE A 146 -24.59 -1.51 -0.91
N LEU A 147 -25.82 -1.13 -1.30
CA LEU A 147 -26.29 0.25 -1.21
C LEU A 147 -26.43 0.69 0.26
N ASP A 148 -25.37 1.17 0.87
CA ASP A 148 -25.34 1.56 2.29
C ASP A 148 -24.69 2.92 2.59
N ALA A 149 -24.38 3.66 1.53
CA ALA A 149 -23.68 4.93 1.55
C ALA A 149 -22.20 4.84 1.97
N GLY A 150 -21.52 3.72 1.70
CA GLY A 150 -20.06 3.62 1.68
C GLY A 150 -19.40 4.73 0.85
N MET A 151 -20.05 5.26 -0.20
CA MET A 151 -19.55 6.44 -0.94
C MET A 151 -19.50 7.74 -0.11
N VAL A 152 -20.15 7.76 1.07
CA VAL A 152 -20.09 8.82 2.10
C VAL A 152 -19.22 8.39 3.30
N TYR A 153 -19.19 7.11 3.65
CA TYR A 153 -18.63 6.61 4.92
C TYR A 153 -17.31 5.83 4.80
N GLY A 154 -16.84 5.48 3.61
CA GLY A 154 -15.77 4.51 3.40
C GLY A 154 -16.30 3.07 3.35
N SER A 155 -15.49 2.16 2.82
CA SER A 155 -15.76 0.69 2.79
C SER A 155 -14.80 -0.08 3.69
N ASP A 156 -14.23 0.59 4.68
CA ASP A 156 -13.24 0.11 5.63
C ASP A 156 -13.26 1.01 6.87
N ASP A 157 -12.83 0.48 8.02
CA ASP A 157 -12.94 1.21 9.29
C ASP A 157 -11.93 2.37 9.40
N GLU A 158 -10.83 2.38 8.63
CA GLU A 158 -9.83 3.46 8.64
C GLU A 158 -10.37 4.70 7.93
N ARG A 159 -10.88 4.57 6.69
CA ARG A 159 -11.54 5.65 5.95
C ARG A 159 -12.75 6.18 6.72
N ALA A 160 -13.52 5.29 7.34
CA ALA A 160 -14.64 5.65 8.20
C ALA A 160 -14.21 6.43 9.46
N ALA A 161 -13.07 6.09 10.07
CA ALA A 161 -12.50 6.84 11.19
C ALA A 161 -11.93 8.18 10.74
N ALA A 162 -11.16 8.20 9.65
CA ALA A 162 -10.51 9.38 9.11
C ALA A 162 -11.51 10.47 8.70
N LEU A 163 -12.69 10.10 8.21
CA LEU A 163 -13.77 11.04 7.84
C LEU A 163 -14.55 11.60 9.04
N ARG A 164 -14.37 11.08 10.27
CA ARG A 164 -15.11 11.50 11.47
C ARG A 164 -14.43 12.62 12.26
N THR A 165 -15.24 13.41 12.95
CA THR A 165 -14.77 14.38 13.96
C THR A 165 -14.64 13.76 15.36
N PHE A 166 -15.31 12.63 15.60
CA PHE A 166 -15.56 12.05 16.93
C PHE A 166 -16.19 13.02 17.95
N VAL A 167 -16.90 14.06 17.46
CA VAL A 167 -17.68 15.01 18.25
C VAL A 167 -19.13 15.04 17.77
N ASP A 168 -20.05 14.75 18.69
CA ASP A 168 -21.52 14.77 18.48
C ASP A 168 -22.02 14.00 17.24
N GLY A 169 -21.29 12.98 16.81
CA GLY A 169 -21.64 12.04 15.73
C GLY A 169 -21.31 12.51 14.33
N LYS A 170 -20.50 13.59 14.18
CA LYS A 170 -20.34 14.30 12.90
C LYS A 170 -19.15 13.84 12.05
N LEU A 171 -19.34 13.91 10.73
CA LEU A 171 -18.28 13.87 9.74
C LEU A 171 -17.52 15.21 9.68
N LYS A 172 -16.24 15.16 9.32
CA LYS A 172 -15.41 16.35 9.05
C LYS A 172 -16.00 17.12 7.87
N THR A 173 -15.82 18.44 7.88
CA THR A 173 -16.21 19.34 6.79
C THR A 173 -15.21 20.50 6.72
N SER A 174 -14.95 21.00 5.52
CA SER A 174 -14.16 22.22 5.32
C SER A 174 -15.04 23.48 5.32
N ALA A 175 -14.50 24.60 4.85
CA ALA A 175 -15.22 25.88 4.83
C ALA A 175 -16.49 25.79 3.94
N GLY A 176 -17.59 26.38 4.40
CA GLY A 176 -18.87 26.32 3.68
C GLY A 176 -19.64 25.01 3.79
N GLU A 177 -19.30 24.16 4.77
CA GLU A 177 -19.89 22.82 4.95
C GLU A 177 -19.73 21.97 3.67
N LEU A 178 -18.54 22.09 3.05
CA LEU A 178 -18.05 21.23 1.99
C LEU A 178 -17.39 19.98 2.61
N MET A 179 -17.07 18.97 1.78
CA MET A 179 -16.26 17.82 2.20
C MET A 179 -14.92 18.24 2.84
N PRO A 180 -14.29 17.39 3.68
CA PRO A 180 -12.95 17.67 4.20
C PRO A 180 -11.94 17.78 3.04
N VAL A 181 -10.95 18.66 3.20
CA VAL A 181 -9.84 18.85 2.25
C VAL A 181 -8.68 17.95 2.65
N ASN A 182 -7.93 17.44 1.68
CA ASN A 182 -6.87 16.46 1.88
C ASN A 182 -5.55 17.04 2.45
N ASP A 183 -5.65 18.01 3.37
CA ASP A 183 -4.50 18.69 3.96
C ASP A 183 -4.09 18.11 5.33
N LEU A 184 -2.83 18.36 5.73
CA LEU A 184 -2.30 17.95 7.04
C LEU A 184 -2.95 18.66 8.24
N ALA A 185 -3.79 19.68 8.01
CA ALA A 185 -4.58 20.32 9.05
C ALA A 185 -5.87 19.53 9.36
N THR A 186 -6.42 18.85 8.34
CA THR A 186 -7.63 18.03 8.40
C THR A 186 -7.30 16.55 8.66
N PHE A 187 -6.14 16.09 8.19
CA PHE A 187 -5.61 14.73 8.36
C PHE A 187 -4.15 14.76 8.88
N PRO A 188 -3.94 14.99 10.19
CA PRO A 188 -2.59 15.17 10.75
C PRO A 188 -1.69 13.94 10.72
N THR A 189 -2.23 12.75 10.45
CA THR A 189 -1.52 11.48 10.32
C THR A 189 -0.97 11.22 8.92
N GLY A 190 -1.47 11.95 7.90
CA GLY A 190 -1.10 11.76 6.50
C GLY A 190 -2.25 12.08 5.55
N THR A 191 -1.93 12.45 4.31
CA THR A 191 -2.90 12.63 3.23
C THR A 191 -3.63 11.32 2.94
N GLN A 192 -4.92 11.41 2.67
CA GLN A 192 -5.79 10.29 2.33
C GLN A 192 -5.72 9.96 0.84
N ASP A 193 -5.92 8.68 0.50
CA ASP A 193 -6.02 8.23 -0.89
C ASP A 193 -7.18 8.91 -1.62
N ASN A 194 -6.93 9.33 -2.86
CA ASN A 194 -7.94 9.75 -3.82
C ASN A 194 -7.54 9.24 -5.20
N ASP A 195 -8.42 8.48 -5.82
CA ASP A 195 -8.26 8.02 -7.19
C ASP A 195 -8.42 9.21 -8.15
N ASN A 196 -7.56 9.26 -9.17
CA ASN A 196 -7.58 10.28 -10.22
C ASN A 196 -7.38 11.73 -9.72
N ALA A 197 -6.25 12.02 -9.08
CA ALA A 197 -5.89 13.40 -8.69
C ALA A 197 -5.80 14.39 -9.87
N GLY A 198 -5.65 13.90 -11.10
CA GLY A 198 -5.50 14.72 -12.30
C GLY A 198 -4.19 15.53 -12.27
N PRO A 199 -4.17 16.74 -12.87
CA PRO A 199 -3.01 17.63 -12.82
C PRO A 199 -2.97 18.52 -11.56
N PHE A 200 -3.85 18.27 -10.57
CA PHE A 200 -3.96 19.10 -9.37
C PHE A 200 -3.17 18.49 -8.20
N ASP A 201 -2.68 19.34 -7.29
CA ASP A 201 -2.09 18.88 -6.04
C ASP A 201 -3.12 18.05 -5.25
N ALA A 202 -2.73 16.83 -4.87
CA ALA A 202 -3.53 15.91 -4.09
C ALA A 202 -3.99 16.51 -2.75
N SER A 203 -3.28 17.51 -2.20
CA SER A 203 -3.66 18.25 -0.98
C SER A 203 -4.90 19.13 -1.15
N LEU A 204 -5.20 19.57 -2.39
CA LEU A 204 -6.33 20.45 -2.72
C LEU A 204 -7.62 19.68 -3.01
N LEU A 205 -7.55 18.36 -3.12
CA LEU A 205 -8.71 17.50 -3.34
C LEU A 205 -9.60 17.40 -2.09
N PHE A 206 -10.87 17.10 -2.29
CA PHE A 206 -11.75 16.68 -1.19
C PHE A 206 -11.49 15.22 -0.84
N VAL A 207 -11.87 14.80 0.37
CA VAL A 207 -11.85 13.39 0.77
C VAL A 207 -13.30 12.93 1.00
N GLY A 208 -13.77 12.02 0.16
CA GLY A 208 -15.06 11.34 0.30
C GLY A 208 -14.92 9.92 0.87
N GLY A 209 -16.06 9.24 1.07
CA GLY A 209 -16.08 7.82 1.45
C GLY A 209 -15.46 6.95 0.37
N ASP A 210 -15.93 7.10 -0.87
CA ASP A 210 -15.28 6.56 -2.06
C ASP A 210 -14.10 7.46 -2.51
N VAL A 211 -13.03 6.83 -3.01
CA VAL A 211 -11.78 7.50 -3.41
C VAL A 211 -11.90 8.30 -4.72
N ARG A 212 -12.93 8.06 -5.53
CA ARG A 212 -13.19 8.74 -6.80
C ARG A 212 -14.14 9.95 -6.64
N ALA A 213 -14.45 10.40 -5.41
CA ALA A 213 -15.41 11.47 -5.13
C ALA A 213 -15.11 12.85 -5.78
N ASN A 214 -13.87 13.04 -6.27
CA ASN A 214 -13.42 14.22 -7.01
C ASN A 214 -13.59 14.08 -8.54
N GLU A 215 -14.11 12.95 -9.06
CA GLU A 215 -14.06 12.62 -10.49
C GLU A 215 -14.63 13.76 -11.35
N ASN A 216 -15.78 14.33 -10.99
CA ASN A 216 -16.26 15.60 -11.53
C ASN A 216 -17.03 16.45 -10.51
N VAL A 217 -17.12 17.76 -10.77
CA VAL A 217 -17.79 18.74 -9.88
C VAL A 217 -19.24 18.41 -9.51
N ALA A 218 -20.00 17.76 -10.39
CA ALA A 218 -21.39 17.39 -10.12
C ALA A 218 -21.47 16.20 -9.16
N LEU A 219 -20.57 15.21 -9.31
CA LEU A 219 -20.41 14.12 -8.35
C LEU A 219 -19.95 14.66 -6.98
N THR A 220 -18.91 15.49 -6.94
CA THR A 220 -18.40 16.13 -5.71
C THR A 220 -19.50 16.93 -4.98
N SER A 221 -20.39 17.57 -5.73
CA SER A 221 -21.57 18.25 -5.19
C SER A 221 -22.58 17.30 -4.53
N LEU A 222 -22.75 16.06 -5.05
CA LEU A 222 -23.66 15.06 -4.49
C LEU A 222 -23.08 14.37 -3.23
N HIS A 223 -21.78 14.02 -3.20
CA HIS A 223 -21.15 13.53 -1.96
C HIS A 223 -21.26 14.59 -0.84
N THR A 224 -20.94 15.85 -1.15
CA THR A 224 -21.07 16.97 -0.20
C THR A 224 -22.50 17.11 0.33
N LEU A 225 -23.50 16.97 -0.54
CA LEU A 225 -24.91 17.05 -0.17
C LEU A 225 -25.32 15.97 0.86
N LEU A 226 -24.77 14.75 0.76
CA LEU A 226 -25.02 13.67 1.70
C LEU A 226 -24.24 13.82 3.02
N VAL A 227 -23.00 14.34 2.97
CA VAL A 227 -22.23 14.73 4.18
C VAL A 227 -22.99 15.79 4.98
N ARG A 228 -23.63 16.75 4.31
CA ARG A 228 -24.53 17.73 4.95
C ARG A 228 -25.76 17.06 5.59
N GLU A 229 -26.48 16.16 4.90
CA GLU A 229 -27.64 15.46 5.48
C GLU A 229 -27.24 14.59 6.69
N HIS A 230 -26.07 13.94 6.68
CA HIS A 230 -25.52 13.23 7.84
C HIS A 230 -25.33 14.17 9.03
N ASN A 231 -24.61 15.29 8.85
CA ASN A 231 -24.33 16.23 9.93
C ASN A 231 -25.62 16.92 10.45
N ARG A 232 -26.60 17.17 9.57
CA ARG A 232 -27.94 17.67 9.92
C ARG A 232 -28.75 16.65 10.73
N LEU A 233 -28.67 15.36 10.38
CA LEU A 233 -29.27 14.26 11.14
C LEU A 233 -28.59 14.08 12.50
N ALA A 234 -27.25 14.16 12.57
CA ALA A 234 -26.50 14.07 13.81
C ALA A 234 -26.91 15.17 14.81
N ASP A 235 -27.02 16.44 14.38
CA ASP A 235 -27.55 17.54 15.21
C ASP A 235 -28.98 17.28 15.70
N GLN A 236 -29.85 16.74 14.84
CA GLN A 236 -31.22 16.42 15.20
C GLN A 236 -31.27 15.29 16.25
N ILE A 237 -30.56 14.19 16.01
CA ILE A 237 -30.47 13.04 16.93
C ILE A 237 -29.88 13.48 18.28
N LYS A 238 -28.87 14.36 18.29
CA LYS A 238 -28.28 14.95 19.50
C LYS A 238 -29.29 15.81 20.27
N ALA A 239 -30.06 16.64 19.57
CA ALA A 239 -31.07 17.51 20.18
C ALA A 239 -32.24 16.71 20.79
N GLU A 240 -32.66 15.63 20.12
CA GLU A 240 -33.72 14.73 20.59
C GLU A 240 -33.23 13.80 21.71
N ASN A 241 -31.95 13.38 21.67
CA ASN A 241 -31.34 12.44 22.62
C ASN A 241 -30.01 12.96 23.21
N PRO A 242 -30.02 13.99 24.08
CA PRO A 242 -28.78 14.65 24.55
C PRO A 242 -27.80 13.78 25.32
N THR A 243 -28.21 12.58 25.74
CA THR A 243 -27.42 11.60 26.49
C THR A 243 -26.72 10.54 25.61
N PHE A 244 -26.93 10.54 24.29
CA PHE A 244 -26.20 9.64 23.40
C PHE A 244 -24.72 10.04 23.26
N THR A 245 -23.87 9.02 23.11
CA THR A 245 -22.45 9.17 22.76
C THR A 245 -22.28 9.58 21.30
N ASP A 246 -21.09 10.03 20.93
CA ASP A 246 -20.70 10.28 19.54
C ASP A 246 -21.06 9.10 18.62
N GLU A 247 -20.57 7.90 18.95
CA GLU A 247 -20.83 6.65 18.23
C GLU A 247 -22.32 6.35 18.05
N GLN A 248 -23.12 6.54 19.11
CA GLN A 248 -24.56 6.30 19.04
C GLN A 248 -25.28 7.28 18.11
N ILE A 249 -24.77 8.50 17.96
CA ILE A 249 -25.32 9.51 17.05
C ILE A 249 -24.84 9.24 15.63
N TYR A 250 -23.54 8.99 15.45
CA TYR A 250 -22.91 8.65 14.17
C TYR A 250 -23.62 7.48 13.49
N GLN A 251 -23.79 6.35 14.17
CA GLN A 251 -24.43 5.16 13.59
C GLN A 251 -25.92 5.36 13.33
N GLN A 252 -26.62 6.20 14.11
CA GLN A 252 -28.02 6.55 13.87
C GLN A 252 -28.19 7.50 12.67
N ALA A 253 -27.24 8.42 12.44
CA ALA A 253 -27.21 9.24 11.24
C ALA A 253 -26.83 8.40 10.00
N ARG A 254 -25.76 7.58 10.08
CA ARG A 254 -25.30 6.67 9.02
C ARG A 254 -26.41 5.74 8.51
N ARG A 255 -27.09 5.02 9.41
CA ARG A 255 -28.21 4.14 9.00
C ARG A 255 -29.35 4.89 8.31
N LEU A 256 -29.65 6.13 8.74
CA LEU A 256 -30.72 6.92 8.14
C LEU A 256 -30.33 7.45 6.75
N VAL A 257 -29.07 7.86 6.55
CA VAL A 257 -28.56 8.25 5.22
C VAL A 257 -28.56 7.06 4.27
N GLY A 258 -28.04 5.89 4.66
CA GLY A 258 -28.09 4.67 3.84
C GLY A 258 -29.53 4.29 3.46
N ALA A 259 -30.46 4.33 4.42
CA ALA A 259 -31.88 4.09 4.15
C ALA A 259 -32.53 5.14 3.23
N ILE A 260 -32.09 6.40 3.27
CA ILE A 260 -32.54 7.46 2.36
C ILE A 260 -31.98 7.23 0.95
N VAL A 261 -30.72 6.82 0.80
CA VAL A 261 -30.11 6.44 -0.49
C VAL A 261 -30.86 5.24 -1.09
N GLN A 262 -31.08 4.17 -0.32
CA GLN A 262 -31.89 3.02 -0.75
C GLN A 262 -33.31 3.46 -1.17
N GLN A 263 -33.99 4.29 -0.38
CA GLN A 263 -35.33 4.79 -0.68
C GLN A 263 -35.39 5.57 -2.00
N ILE A 264 -34.46 6.50 -2.25
CA ILE A 264 -34.40 7.28 -3.50
C ILE A 264 -34.10 6.33 -4.67
N THR A 265 -33.13 5.42 -4.53
CA THR A 265 -32.73 4.53 -5.61
C THR A 265 -33.84 3.57 -6.03
N TYR A 266 -34.47 2.84 -5.09
CA TYR A 266 -35.50 1.86 -5.42
C TYR A 266 -36.86 2.47 -5.82
N ASN A 267 -37.14 3.74 -5.47
CA ASN A 267 -38.48 4.33 -5.66
C ASN A 267 -38.53 5.58 -6.56
N GLU A 268 -37.40 6.23 -6.84
CA GLU A 268 -37.32 7.36 -7.77
C GLU A 268 -36.42 7.06 -8.99
N TYR A 269 -35.25 6.45 -8.79
CA TYR A 269 -34.26 6.22 -9.85
C TYR A 269 -34.56 4.97 -10.70
N LEU A 270 -34.56 3.78 -10.09
CA LEU A 270 -34.75 2.51 -10.81
C LEU A 270 -36.09 2.41 -11.56
N PRO A 271 -37.23 2.92 -11.05
CA PRO A 271 -38.49 2.93 -11.80
C PRO A 271 -38.46 3.75 -13.09
N ILE A 272 -37.47 4.64 -13.27
CA ILE A 272 -37.19 5.34 -14.53
C ILE A 272 -36.24 4.48 -15.38
N LEU A 273 -35.09 4.07 -14.82
CA LEU A 273 -34.04 3.36 -15.56
C LEU A 273 -34.51 2.02 -16.15
N ILE A 274 -35.07 1.14 -15.33
CA ILE A 274 -35.50 -0.21 -15.72
C ILE A 274 -37.03 -0.34 -15.86
N GLY A 275 -37.78 0.67 -15.47
CA GLY A 275 -39.24 0.70 -15.54
C GLY A 275 -39.92 0.06 -14.32
N LEU A 276 -41.11 0.57 -13.99
CA LEU A 276 -41.83 0.32 -12.72
C LEU A 276 -42.07 -1.17 -12.39
N ASP A 277 -42.36 -2.01 -13.39
CA ASP A 277 -42.70 -3.43 -13.20
C ASP A 277 -41.47 -4.38 -13.27
N ALA A 278 -40.25 -3.86 -13.41
CA ALA A 278 -39.05 -4.70 -13.62
C ALA A 278 -38.54 -5.39 -12.34
N LEU A 279 -38.73 -4.77 -11.17
CA LEU A 279 -38.42 -5.37 -9.87
C LEU A 279 -39.71 -5.87 -9.20
N PRO A 280 -39.73 -7.09 -8.63
CA PRO A 280 -40.83 -7.52 -7.78
C PRO A 280 -40.85 -6.70 -6.48
N ALA A 281 -42.03 -6.53 -5.87
CA ALA A 281 -42.14 -5.93 -4.53
C ALA A 281 -41.31 -6.74 -3.51
N TYR A 282 -40.70 -6.04 -2.54
CA TYR A 282 -39.83 -6.62 -1.52
C TYR A 282 -40.53 -7.76 -0.75
N ALA A 283 -39.88 -8.92 -0.67
CA ALA A 283 -40.43 -10.12 -0.03
C ALA A 283 -40.02 -10.28 1.44
N GLY A 284 -39.07 -9.47 1.91
CA GLY A 284 -38.28 -9.71 3.11
C GLY A 284 -36.87 -10.21 2.75
N TYR A 285 -35.96 -10.12 3.71
CA TYR A 285 -34.58 -10.60 3.59
C TYR A 285 -34.52 -12.14 3.46
N ASP A 286 -33.68 -12.64 2.55
CA ASP A 286 -33.39 -14.06 2.34
C ASP A 286 -31.86 -14.28 2.45
N ASP A 287 -31.42 -15.03 3.46
CA ASP A 287 -30.00 -15.26 3.72
C ASP A 287 -29.34 -16.19 2.68
N ALA A 288 -30.13 -16.89 1.86
CA ALA A 288 -29.63 -17.69 0.74
C ALA A 288 -29.37 -16.89 -0.55
N ILE A 289 -29.68 -15.59 -0.57
CA ILE A 289 -29.37 -14.71 -1.72
C ILE A 289 -27.99 -14.10 -1.56
N ASP A 290 -27.15 -14.33 -2.56
CA ASP A 290 -25.83 -13.73 -2.72
C ASP A 290 -25.97 -12.30 -3.30
N PRO A 291 -25.64 -11.23 -2.54
CA PRO A 291 -25.78 -9.84 -2.98
C PRO A 291 -24.63 -9.35 -3.87
N SER A 292 -23.49 -10.05 -3.93
CA SER A 292 -22.24 -9.55 -4.51
C SER A 292 -22.40 -9.04 -5.95
N GLU A 293 -21.71 -7.95 -6.29
CA GLU A 293 -21.77 -7.37 -7.64
C GLU A 293 -21.35 -8.40 -8.70
N SER A 294 -21.97 -8.36 -9.88
CA SER A 294 -21.63 -9.25 -11.01
C SER A 294 -20.80 -8.51 -12.05
N ALA A 295 -19.76 -9.17 -12.58
CA ALA A 295 -18.84 -8.53 -13.52
C ALA A 295 -19.55 -7.99 -14.79
N ILE A 296 -20.63 -8.65 -15.24
CA ILE A 296 -21.45 -8.22 -16.38
C ILE A 296 -22.35 -7.01 -16.07
N PHE A 297 -22.68 -6.77 -14.79
CA PHE A 297 -23.31 -5.53 -14.35
C PHE A 297 -22.27 -4.39 -14.35
N ALA A 298 -21.18 -4.56 -13.58
CA ALA A 298 -20.14 -3.55 -13.37
C ALA A 298 -19.42 -3.10 -14.66
N THR A 299 -19.16 -4.02 -15.59
CA THR A 299 -18.37 -3.74 -16.80
C THR A 299 -19.17 -3.69 -18.10
N ALA A 300 -20.49 -3.90 -18.04
CA ALA A 300 -21.37 -3.65 -19.18
C ALA A 300 -22.69 -2.97 -18.78
N ALA A 301 -23.59 -3.64 -18.05
CA ALA A 301 -24.98 -3.17 -17.96
C ALA A 301 -25.16 -1.86 -17.19
N TYR A 302 -24.35 -1.58 -16.17
CA TYR A 302 -24.45 -0.33 -15.40
C TYR A 302 -23.63 0.83 -16.02
N ARG A 303 -22.77 0.53 -17.01
CA ARG A 303 -22.03 1.52 -17.81
C ARG A 303 -22.89 2.30 -18.81
N VAL A 304 -24.21 2.29 -18.63
CA VAL A 304 -25.19 3.14 -19.33
C VAL A 304 -25.01 4.63 -19.03
N GLY A 305 -24.45 5.01 -17.87
CA GLY A 305 -24.24 6.42 -17.53
C GLY A 305 -23.34 7.18 -18.53
N HIS A 306 -22.38 6.49 -19.16
CA HIS A 306 -21.38 7.09 -20.04
C HIS A 306 -21.94 7.69 -21.35
N THR A 307 -23.08 7.21 -21.84
CA THR A 307 -23.76 7.78 -23.03
C THR A 307 -24.60 9.00 -22.66
N GLN A 308 -25.07 9.11 -21.41
CA GLN A 308 -25.94 10.19 -20.92
C GLN A 308 -25.21 11.51 -20.62
N LEU A 309 -23.87 11.48 -20.60
CA LEU A 309 -23.01 12.62 -20.32
C LEU A 309 -23.14 13.70 -21.41
N TYR A 310 -23.27 14.96 -20.99
CA TYR A 310 -23.41 16.13 -21.87
C TYR A 310 -22.23 17.10 -21.68
N SER A 311 -21.80 17.77 -22.75
CA SER A 311 -20.54 18.53 -22.80
C SER A 311 -20.47 19.80 -21.94
N GLU A 312 -21.57 20.31 -21.37
CA GLU A 312 -21.59 21.54 -20.56
C GLU A 312 -22.28 21.33 -19.18
N ILE A 313 -21.51 21.42 -18.10
CA ILE A 313 -22.05 21.55 -16.73
C ILE A 313 -22.46 23.00 -16.48
N LEU A 314 -23.76 23.24 -16.35
CA LEU A 314 -24.32 24.59 -16.13
C LEU A 314 -24.03 25.09 -14.70
N ARG A 315 -23.58 26.34 -14.58
CA ARG A 315 -23.33 27.05 -13.31
C ARG A 315 -24.37 28.16 -13.13
N LEU A 316 -25.41 27.94 -12.31
CA LEU A 316 -26.60 28.80 -12.26
C LEU A 316 -26.85 29.50 -10.91
N ASP A 317 -27.16 30.80 -10.95
CA ASP A 317 -27.52 31.61 -9.79
C ASP A 317 -28.94 31.29 -9.25
N GLU A 318 -29.35 31.98 -8.17
CA GLU A 318 -30.69 31.88 -7.57
C GLU A 318 -31.86 32.27 -8.51
N ASN A 319 -31.57 32.95 -9.62
CA ASN A 319 -32.51 33.36 -10.66
C ASN A 319 -32.41 32.49 -11.93
N LEU A 320 -31.69 31.35 -11.87
CA LEU A 320 -31.38 30.46 -12.99
C LEU A 320 -30.67 31.17 -14.16
N GLN A 321 -29.84 32.18 -13.86
CA GLN A 321 -28.94 32.85 -14.80
C GLN A 321 -27.52 32.29 -14.66
N SER A 322 -26.77 32.23 -15.75
CA SER A 322 -25.37 31.76 -15.71
C SER A 322 -24.49 32.66 -14.83
N LEU A 323 -23.66 32.03 -13.99
CA LEU A 323 -22.65 32.74 -13.20
C LEU A 323 -21.57 33.40 -14.08
N PRO A 324 -20.81 34.38 -13.55
CA PRO A 324 -19.59 34.85 -14.19
C PRO A 324 -18.66 33.69 -14.57
N GLY A 325 -18.14 33.72 -15.81
CA GLY A 325 -17.41 32.60 -16.41
C GLY A 325 -18.27 31.68 -17.29
N GLY A 326 -19.59 31.59 -17.06
CA GLY A 326 -20.49 30.74 -17.85
C GLY A 326 -20.52 29.27 -17.40
N SER A 327 -21.00 28.38 -18.28
CA SER A 327 -20.93 26.93 -18.10
C SER A 327 -19.48 26.45 -18.00
N LEU A 328 -19.27 25.29 -17.38
CA LEU A 328 -17.99 24.58 -17.40
C LEU A 328 -18.09 23.43 -18.42
N GLU A 329 -17.20 23.36 -19.41
CA GLU A 329 -17.15 22.20 -20.31
C GLU A 329 -16.80 20.94 -19.48
N LEU A 330 -17.44 19.80 -19.76
CA LEU A 330 -17.27 18.57 -18.96
C LEU A 330 -15.79 18.17 -18.82
N ARG A 331 -15.02 18.30 -19.91
CA ARG A 331 -13.57 18.07 -19.94
C ARG A 331 -12.74 18.92 -18.96
N HIS A 332 -13.27 20.06 -18.52
CA HIS A 332 -12.68 20.98 -17.54
C HIS A 332 -13.37 20.88 -16.16
N ALA A 333 -14.39 20.04 -16.04
CA ALA A 333 -15.09 19.70 -14.80
C ALA A 333 -14.50 18.46 -14.12
N PHE A 334 -13.70 17.66 -14.82
CA PHE A 334 -12.99 16.53 -14.22
C PHE A 334 -11.91 16.99 -13.23
N PHE A 335 -11.85 16.34 -12.07
CA PHE A 335 -10.83 16.51 -11.02
C PHE A 335 -10.60 17.95 -10.53
N ASN A 336 -11.60 18.83 -10.65
CA ASN A 336 -11.47 20.28 -10.46
C ASN A 336 -12.11 20.75 -9.13
N PRO A 337 -11.44 20.64 -7.97
CA PRO A 337 -11.99 21.08 -6.69
C PRO A 337 -12.10 22.60 -6.59
N GLN A 338 -11.28 23.37 -7.33
CA GLN A 338 -11.30 24.83 -7.33
C GLN A 338 -12.67 25.39 -7.75
N ALA A 339 -13.30 24.75 -8.73
CA ALA A 339 -14.66 25.09 -9.16
C ALA A 339 -15.68 25.01 -8.01
N ILE A 340 -15.53 24.06 -7.07
CA ILE A 340 -16.38 23.94 -5.87
C ILE A 340 -15.98 24.95 -4.79
N TYR A 341 -14.68 25.24 -4.61
CA TYR A 341 -14.22 26.27 -3.66
C TYR A 341 -14.70 27.69 -4.05
N ASP A 342 -14.75 28.00 -5.34
CA ASP A 342 -15.14 29.33 -5.84
C ASP A 342 -16.66 29.58 -5.78
N ASP A 343 -17.48 28.58 -6.13
CA ASP A 343 -18.93 28.74 -6.34
C ASP A 343 -19.82 28.06 -5.27
N GLY A 344 -19.29 27.10 -4.52
CA GLY A 344 -20.10 26.15 -3.73
C GLY A 344 -20.84 25.13 -4.60
N ILE A 345 -21.68 24.29 -3.98
CA ILE A 345 -22.39 23.19 -4.68
C ILE A 345 -23.70 23.64 -5.32
N GLU A 346 -24.34 24.68 -4.78
CA GLU A 346 -25.66 25.13 -5.18
C GLU A 346 -25.78 25.53 -6.66
N PRO A 347 -24.78 26.18 -7.30
CA PRO A 347 -24.87 26.51 -8.72
C PRO A 347 -24.85 25.30 -9.66
N TYR A 348 -24.11 24.25 -9.28
CA TYR A 348 -24.07 22.97 -10.00
C TYR A 348 -25.37 22.19 -9.80
N LEU A 349 -25.89 22.11 -8.58
CA LEU A 349 -27.18 21.46 -8.29
C LEU A 349 -28.36 22.12 -9.02
N ARG A 350 -28.34 23.45 -9.20
CA ARG A 350 -29.30 24.14 -10.09
C ARG A 350 -29.05 23.82 -11.57
N GLY A 351 -27.80 23.66 -11.98
CA GLY A 351 -27.44 23.20 -13.32
C GLY A 351 -28.01 21.82 -13.63
N LEU A 352 -27.80 20.84 -12.73
CA LEU A 352 -28.29 19.46 -12.88
C LEU A 352 -29.82 19.36 -13.00
N LEU A 353 -30.57 20.32 -12.45
CA LEU A 353 -32.03 20.41 -12.58
C LEU A 353 -32.48 20.87 -13.98
N VAL A 354 -31.66 21.69 -14.65
CA VAL A 354 -32.01 22.39 -15.89
C VAL A 354 -31.40 21.72 -17.11
N SER A 355 -30.24 21.09 -16.99
CA SER A 355 -29.67 20.21 -18.00
C SER A 355 -30.55 18.96 -18.17
N GLN A 356 -31.02 18.72 -19.40
CA GLN A 356 -31.50 17.42 -19.85
C GLN A 356 -30.28 16.55 -20.18
N SER A 357 -30.31 15.25 -19.88
CA SER A 357 -29.20 14.36 -20.24
C SER A 357 -29.19 14.04 -21.74
N GLU A 358 -28.08 13.52 -22.24
CA GLU A 358 -28.07 12.75 -23.48
C GLU A 358 -28.83 11.42 -23.28
N GLU A 359 -29.23 10.79 -24.37
CA GLU A 359 -29.99 9.53 -24.38
C GLU A 359 -29.17 8.34 -23.84
N ILE A 360 -29.84 7.24 -23.46
CA ILE A 360 -29.19 5.94 -23.26
C ILE A 360 -29.19 5.20 -24.61
N ASP A 361 -28.17 5.42 -25.45
CA ASP A 361 -28.05 4.72 -26.74
C ASP A 361 -26.58 4.37 -27.09
N THR A 362 -26.30 3.99 -28.34
CA THR A 362 -24.94 3.61 -28.75
C THR A 362 -23.93 4.75 -28.78
N TYR A 363 -24.34 6.00 -28.65
CA TYR A 363 -23.50 7.17 -28.89
C TYR A 363 -22.87 7.74 -27.61
N VAL A 364 -21.65 8.29 -27.72
CA VAL A 364 -20.94 8.93 -26.60
C VAL A 364 -20.28 10.22 -27.08
N ILE A 365 -20.38 11.28 -26.27
CA ILE A 365 -19.80 12.60 -26.56
C ILE A 365 -18.28 12.56 -26.68
N ASP A 366 -17.74 13.40 -27.57
CA ASP A 366 -16.31 13.47 -27.87
C ASP A 366 -15.44 13.89 -26.65
N ASP A 367 -16.02 14.55 -25.64
CA ASP A 367 -15.34 14.91 -24.38
C ASP A 367 -14.75 13.71 -23.62
N VAL A 368 -15.41 12.54 -23.67
CA VAL A 368 -14.93 11.30 -23.04
C VAL A 368 -14.52 10.21 -24.05
N ARG A 369 -14.95 10.33 -25.32
CA ARG A 369 -14.63 9.38 -26.40
C ARG A 369 -13.35 9.71 -27.18
N ASN A 370 -12.90 10.97 -27.16
CA ASN A 370 -11.78 11.45 -27.98
C ASN A 370 -10.80 12.40 -27.26
N PHE A 371 -11.12 12.83 -26.04
CA PHE A 371 -10.36 13.88 -25.36
C PHE A 371 -9.95 13.51 -23.93
N LEU A 372 -10.41 12.40 -23.35
CA LEU A 372 -10.29 12.13 -21.92
C LEU A 372 -8.82 12.20 -21.46
N PHE A 373 -8.45 13.35 -20.85
CA PHE A 373 -7.11 13.77 -20.43
C PHE A 373 -6.07 14.15 -21.51
N GLY A 374 -6.43 14.52 -22.75
CA GLY A 374 -5.46 15.07 -23.70
C GLY A 374 -6.00 15.65 -25.03
N PRO A 375 -5.31 16.65 -25.64
CA PRO A 375 -5.70 17.21 -26.93
C PRO A 375 -5.25 16.33 -28.12
N PRO A 376 -5.91 16.44 -29.30
CA PRO A 376 -5.66 15.56 -30.44
C PRO A 376 -4.18 15.48 -30.86
N GLY A 377 -3.64 14.25 -30.88
CA GLY A 377 -2.26 13.93 -31.23
C GLY A 377 -1.23 14.11 -30.11
N ALA A 378 -1.64 14.36 -28.87
CA ALA A 378 -0.76 14.55 -27.70
C ALA A 378 -1.14 13.66 -26.50
N GLY A 379 -1.68 12.46 -26.77
CA GLY A 379 -2.25 11.58 -25.74
C GLY A 379 -3.72 11.89 -25.40
N GLY A 380 -4.30 11.07 -24.53
CA GLY A 380 -5.72 11.07 -24.18
C GLY A 380 -6.36 9.70 -24.35
N LEU A 381 -7.56 9.51 -23.78
CA LEU A 381 -8.26 8.23 -23.72
C LEU A 381 -9.59 8.24 -24.49
N ASP A 382 -10.06 7.05 -24.86
CA ASP A 382 -11.40 6.78 -25.39
C ASP A 382 -12.15 5.87 -24.40
N LEU A 383 -13.01 6.47 -23.57
CA LEU A 383 -13.79 5.75 -22.55
C LEU A 383 -14.66 4.65 -23.15
N ALA A 384 -15.14 4.81 -24.38
CA ALA A 384 -15.95 3.80 -25.04
C ALA A 384 -15.11 2.61 -25.51
N ALA A 385 -13.92 2.86 -26.07
CA ALA A 385 -12.97 1.79 -26.39
C ALA A 385 -12.50 1.05 -25.13
N ILE A 386 -12.24 1.78 -24.02
CA ILE A 386 -11.88 1.23 -22.71
C ILE A 386 -13.03 0.41 -22.11
N ASN A 387 -14.30 0.83 -22.22
CA ASN A 387 -15.45 0.03 -21.78
C ASN A 387 -15.52 -1.31 -22.51
N ILE A 388 -15.34 -1.33 -23.84
CA ILE A 388 -15.30 -2.57 -24.60
C ILE A 388 -14.11 -3.44 -24.17
N GLN A 389 -12.92 -2.84 -24.05
CA GLN A 389 -11.69 -3.56 -23.72
C GLN A 389 -11.72 -4.11 -22.28
N ARG A 390 -12.31 -3.39 -21.31
CA ARG A 390 -12.50 -3.86 -19.93
C ARG A 390 -13.55 -4.96 -19.84
N GLY A 391 -14.60 -4.91 -20.68
CA GLY A 391 -15.51 -6.04 -20.85
C GLY A 391 -14.81 -7.29 -21.43
N ARG A 392 -13.83 -7.13 -22.33
CA ARG A 392 -13.01 -8.25 -22.80
C ARG A 392 -12.04 -8.75 -21.74
N ASP A 393 -11.46 -7.83 -20.98
CA ASP A 393 -10.53 -8.10 -19.88
C ASP A 393 -11.13 -8.95 -18.76
N LEU A 394 -12.37 -8.68 -18.34
CA LEU A 394 -13.14 -9.49 -17.37
C LEU A 394 -13.89 -10.67 -18.04
N GLY A 395 -13.39 -11.15 -19.17
CA GLY A 395 -13.88 -12.37 -19.80
C GLY A 395 -15.33 -12.33 -20.31
N LEU A 396 -15.92 -11.16 -20.58
CA LEU A 396 -17.37 -11.09 -20.84
C LEU A 396 -17.83 -11.82 -22.14
N PRO A 397 -19.01 -12.46 -22.11
CA PRO A 397 -19.62 -13.10 -23.26
C PRO A 397 -19.90 -12.11 -24.40
N SER A 398 -20.14 -12.66 -25.59
CA SER A 398 -20.77 -11.86 -26.64
C SER A 398 -22.23 -11.57 -26.28
N TYR A 399 -22.76 -10.47 -26.81
CA TYR A 399 -24.14 -10.04 -26.65
C TYR A 399 -25.17 -11.17 -26.87
N ASN A 400 -24.96 -12.03 -27.87
CA ASN A 400 -25.85 -13.15 -28.15
C ASN A 400 -25.81 -14.26 -27.09
N GLN A 401 -24.64 -14.50 -26.46
CA GLN A 401 -24.51 -15.44 -25.36
C GLN A 401 -25.08 -14.85 -24.05
N ALA A 402 -24.79 -13.57 -23.75
CA ALA A 402 -25.38 -12.87 -22.61
C ALA A 402 -26.93 -12.88 -22.66
N ARG A 403 -27.52 -12.72 -23.85
CA ARG A 403 -28.97 -12.89 -24.05
C ARG A 403 -29.45 -14.29 -23.68
N ILE A 404 -28.75 -15.34 -24.12
CA ILE A 404 -29.09 -16.73 -23.75
C ILE A 404 -29.02 -16.93 -22.24
N ASP A 405 -27.95 -16.46 -21.60
CA ASP A 405 -27.71 -16.59 -20.15
C ASP A 405 -28.85 -15.95 -19.34
N PHE A 406 -29.24 -14.72 -19.69
CA PHE A 406 -30.36 -14.00 -19.07
C PHE A 406 -31.74 -14.42 -19.61
N GLY A 407 -31.84 -15.51 -20.36
CA GLY A 407 -33.11 -16.14 -20.78
C GLY A 407 -33.86 -15.44 -21.93
N LEU A 408 -33.18 -14.60 -22.70
CA LEU A 408 -33.65 -13.99 -23.94
C LEU A 408 -33.25 -14.83 -25.17
N PRO A 409 -34.00 -14.75 -26.28
CA PRO A 409 -33.58 -15.37 -27.53
C PRO A 409 -32.37 -14.61 -28.12
N ALA A 410 -31.35 -15.35 -28.54
CA ALA A 410 -30.29 -14.81 -29.42
C ALA A 410 -30.91 -14.24 -30.72
N VAL A 411 -30.37 -13.12 -31.20
CA VAL A 411 -30.74 -12.52 -32.48
C VAL A 411 -30.02 -13.21 -33.64
N THR A 412 -30.58 -13.09 -34.84
CA THR A 412 -30.06 -13.68 -36.08
C THR A 412 -29.73 -12.65 -37.17
N ALA A 413 -30.13 -11.39 -36.98
CA ALA A 413 -29.78 -10.26 -37.84
C ALA A 413 -29.65 -8.95 -37.03
N PHE A 414 -28.84 -8.01 -37.50
CA PHE A 414 -28.63 -6.71 -36.83
C PHE A 414 -29.93 -5.89 -36.68
N SER A 415 -30.87 -6.03 -37.62
CA SER A 415 -32.21 -5.42 -37.55
C SER A 415 -33.20 -6.12 -36.60
N GLU A 416 -32.74 -7.08 -35.79
CA GLU A 416 -33.48 -7.66 -34.66
C GLU A 416 -32.99 -7.12 -33.31
N ILE A 417 -31.94 -6.27 -33.31
CA ILE A 417 -31.40 -5.57 -32.14
C ILE A 417 -32.09 -4.21 -31.98
N THR A 418 -32.12 -3.44 -33.07
CA THR A 418 -32.54 -2.03 -33.09
C THR A 418 -33.51 -1.75 -34.23
N SER A 419 -34.43 -0.80 -33.99
CA SER A 419 -35.30 -0.24 -35.01
C SER A 419 -34.63 0.84 -35.88
N ASP A 420 -33.46 1.36 -35.49
CA ASP A 420 -32.70 2.31 -36.31
C ASP A 420 -31.83 1.59 -37.37
N PRO A 421 -32.13 1.75 -38.68
CA PRO A 421 -31.37 1.09 -39.74
C PRO A 421 -29.92 1.60 -39.89
N VAL A 422 -29.58 2.78 -39.35
CA VAL A 422 -28.22 3.33 -39.33
C VAL A 422 -27.40 2.67 -38.23
N VAL A 423 -27.97 2.46 -37.03
CA VAL A 423 -27.29 1.71 -35.94
C VAL A 423 -27.09 0.25 -36.36
N ALA A 424 -28.12 -0.40 -36.91
CA ALA A 424 -28.00 -1.76 -37.43
C ALA A 424 -26.92 -1.89 -38.53
N MET A 425 -26.83 -0.91 -39.43
CA MET A 425 -25.78 -0.85 -40.47
C MET A 425 -24.38 -0.60 -39.89
N ARG A 426 -24.24 0.26 -38.87
CA ARG A 426 -22.96 0.49 -38.18
C ARG A 426 -22.47 -0.77 -37.46
N LEU A 427 -23.37 -1.50 -36.81
CA LEU A 427 -23.05 -2.79 -36.18
C LEU A 427 -22.65 -3.85 -37.23
N GLU A 428 -23.34 -3.93 -38.36
CA GLU A 428 -22.97 -4.81 -39.48
C GLU A 428 -21.59 -4.45 -40.05
N GLN A 429 -21.31 -3.16 -40.22
CA GLN A 429 -20.02 -2.65 -40.69
C GLN A 429 -18.87 -2.98 -39.72
N ALA A 430 -19.09 -2.83 -38.41
CA ALA A 430 -18.07 -3.09 -37.40
C ALA A 430 -17.83 -4.59 -37.20
N TYR A 431 -18.87 -5.36 -36.89
CA TYR A 431 -18.75 -6.74 -36.39
C TYR A 431 -18.90 -7.83 -37.46
N GLY A 432 -19.62 -7.58 -38.55
CA GLY A 432 -19.89 -8.55 -39.63
C GLY A 432 -20.75 -9.77 -39.25
N SER A 433 -20.87 -10.13 -37.96
CA SER A 433 -21.83 -11.09 -37.41
C SER A 433 -22.36 -10.61 -36.05
N VAL A 434 -23.65 -10.88 -35.78
CA VAL A 434 -24.28 -10.59 -34.49
C VAL A 434 -23.67 -11.36 -33.32
N ASP A 435 -23.08 -12.53 -33.58
CA ASP A 435 -22.45 -13.38 -32.57
C ASP A 435 -21.13 -12.83 -32.03
N LYS A 436 -20.54 -11.82 -32.71
CA LYS A 436 -19.28 -11.15 -32.33
C LYS A 436 -19.47 -9.86 -31.55
N ILE A 437 -20.70 -9.37 -31.41
CA ILE A 437 -20.97 -8.08 -30.75
C ILE A 437 -20.58 -8.17 -29.27
N ASP A 438 -19.77 -7.23 -28.79
CA ASP A 438 -19.42 -7.11 -27.36
C ASP A 438 -20.67 -6.74 -26.55
N VAL A 439 -20.88 -7.37 -25.39
CA VAL A 439 -22.15 -7.25 -24.65
C VAL A 439 -22.53 -5.82 -24.28
N TRP A 440 -21.56 -4.94 -23.99
CA TRP A 440 -21.84 -3.51 -23.77
C TRP A 440 -22.48 -2.86 -25.01
N VAL A 441 -21.80 -2.90 -26.15
CA VAL A 441 -22.27 -2.30 -27.41
C VAL A 441 -23.59 -2.91 -27.88
N GLY A 442 -23.78 -4.21 -27.65
CA GLY A 442 -25.03 -4.89 -27.98
C GLY A 442 -26.22 -4.45 -27.11
N GLY A 443 -26.03 -4.34 -25.80
CA GLY A 443 -27.07 -3.87 -24.87
C GLY A 443 -27.42 -2.39 -25.06
N MET A 444 -26.42 -1.54 -25.34
CA MET A 444 -26.62 -0.13 -25.70
C MET A 444 -27.37 0.08 -27.02
N ALA A 445 -27.40 -0.94 -27.90
CA ALA A 445 -28.08 -0.88 -29.19
C ALA A 445 -29.52 -1.40 -29.16
N GLU A 446 -29.97 -2.05 -28.09
CA GLU A 446 -31.33 -2.59 -28.01
C GLU A 446 -32.39 -1.48 -27.93
N ASP A 447 -33.48 -1.61 -28.70
CA ASP A 447 -34.67 -0.75 -28.54
C ASP A 447 -35.15 -0.79 -27.07
N HIS A 448 -35.36 0.39 -26.45
CA HIS A 448 -35.78 0.51 -25.04
C HIS A 448 -37.07 -0.26 -24.75
N VAL A 449 -37.13 -0.91 -23.59
CA VAL A 449 -38.37 -1.51 -23.09
C VAL A 449 -39.39 -0.39 -22.79
N PRO A 450 -40.66 -0.46 -23.23
CA PRO A 450 -41.61 0.63 -23.04
C PRO A 450 -41.82 1.01 -21.56
N GLY A 451 -41.39 2.22 -21.19
CA GLY A 451 -41.43 2.73 -19.81
C GLY A 451 -40.15 2.51 -19.00
N ALA A 452 -39.08 2.00 -19.63
CA ALA A 452 -37.71 1.98 -19.14
C ALA A 452 -36.82 2.90 -20.01
N GLN A 453 -35.52 2.93 -19.71
CA GLN A 453 -34.48 3.65 -20.46
C GLN A 453 -33.39 2.70 -20.98
N VAL A 454 -33.61 1.40 -20.92
CA VAL A 454 -32.67 0.36 -21.37
C VAL A 454 -33.40 -0.73 -22.16
N GLY A 455 -32.66 -1.45 -22.99
CA GLY A 455 -33.16 -2.62 -23.72
C GLY A 455 -33.43 -3.86 -22.84
N PRO A 456 -34.10 -4.89 -23.37
CA PRO A 456 -34.46 -6.12 -22.65
C PRO A 456 -33.31 -6.84 -21.91
N LEU A 457 -32.08 -6.83 -22.43
CA LEU A 457 -30.92 -7.47 -21.81
C LEU A 457 -30.47 -6.68 -20.58
N PHE A 458 -30.25 -5.37 -20.75
CA PHE A 458 -29.79 -4.51 -19.67
C PHE A 458 -30.87 -4.33 -18.59
N GLN A 459 -32.15 -4.27 -18.96
CA GLN A 459 -33.24 -4.34 -18.00
C GLN A 459 -33.13 -5.57 -17.09
N LYS A 460 -32.77 -6.73 -17.65
CA LYS A 460 -32.64 -7.99 -16.90
C LYS A 460 -31.39 -8.06 -16.04
N ILE A 461 -30.23 -7.61 -16.52
CA ILE A 461 -28.98 -7.62 -15.74
C ILE A 461 -29.09 -6.64 -14.56
N ILE A 462 -29.59 -5.42 -14.82
CA ILE A 462 -29.77 -4.39 -13.79
C ILE A 462 -30.85 -4.82 -12.77
N ALA A 463 -31.98 -5.37 -13.22
CA ALA A 463 -33.00 -5.88 -12.30
C ALA A 463 -32.56 -7.11 -11.49
N ASP A 464 -31.68 -7.97 -12.02
CA ASP A 464 -31.07 -9.07 -11.25
C ASP A 464 -30.19 -8.52 -10.13
N GLN A 465 -29.22 -7.65 -10.45
CA GLN A 465 -28.29 -7.12 -9.47
C GLN A 465 -29.01 -6.36 -8.34
N PHE A 466 -29.91 -5.43 -8.69
CA PHE A 466 -30.66 -4.68 -7.67
C PHE A 466 -31.70 -5.54 -6.93
N ALA A 467 -32.17 -6.67 -7.48
CA ALA A 467 -32.93 -7.63 -6.68
C ALA A 467 -32.02 -8.36 -5.67
N ARG A 468 -30.83 -8.82 -6.09
CA ARG A 468 -29.87 -9.52 -5.22
C ARG A 468 -29.37 -8.64 -4.07
N VAL A 469 -28.94 -7.42 -4.37
CA VAL A 469 -28.48 -6.43 -3.36
C VAL A 469 -29.59 -6.09 -2.37
N ARG A 470 -30.85 -5.96 -2.81
CA ARG A 470 -31.98 -5.64 -1.95
C ARG A 470 -32.43 -6.81 -1.07
N ASP A 471 -32.55 -7.99 -1.66
CA ASP A 471 -33.16 -9.15 -1.01
C ASP A 471 -32.12 -9.95 -0.17
N GLY A 472 -30.82 -9.79 -0.46
CA GLY A 472 -29.67 -10.33 0.28
C GLY A 472 -29.02 -9.39 1.31
N ASP A 473 -29.55 -8.18 1.53
CA ASP A 473 -29.06 -7.24 2.56
C ASP A 473 -29.88 -7.32 3.85
N ARG A 474 -29.28 -7.80 4.96
CA ARG A 474 -29.94 -7.83 6.28
C ARG A 474 -30.30 -6.44 6.80
N TYR A 475 -29.61 -5.41 6.33
CA TYR A 475 -29.79 -4.00 6.67
C TYR A 475 -30.52 -3.20 5.59
N TYR A 476 -31.26 -3.85 4.67
CA TYR A 476 -32.20 -3.14 3.80
C TYR A 476 -33.26 -2.41 4.64
N PHE A 477 -33.65 -1.18 4.24
CA PHE A 477 -34.45 -0.32 5.12
C PHE A 477 -35.84 -0.86 5.45
N GLU A 478 -36.43 -1.70 4.59
CA GLU A 478 -37.72 -2.33 4.88
C GLU A 478 -37.62 -3.59 5.76
N ASN A 479 -36.41 -4.07 6.09
CA ASN A 479 -36.17 -5.24 6.95
C ASN A 479 -36.35 -4.96 8.47
N GLY A 480 -37.34 -4.12 8.82
CA GLY A 480 -37.85 -3.96 10.18
C GLY A 480 -37.00 -3.22 11.21
N GLN A 481 -35.77 -2.81 10.87
CA GLN A 481 -34.81 -2.18 11.79
C GLN A 481 -35.19 -0.76 12.28
N PHE A 482 -36.11 -0.07 11.59
CA PHE A 482 -36.51 1.32 11.84
C PHE A 482 -37.82 1.46 12.61
N THR A 483 -37.96 2.54 13.38
CA THR A 483 -39.23 2.89 14.03
C THR A 483 -40.28 3.41 13.04
N ALA A 484 -41.54 3.48 13.47
CA ALA A 484 -42.65 3.97 12.63
C ALA A 484 -42.44 5.42 12.13
N ASP A 485 -41.86 6.28 12.97
CA ASP A 485 -41.62 7.68 12.64
C ASP A 485 -40.39 7.82 11.71
N GLU A 486 -39.34 7.02 11.91
CA GLU A 486 -38.20 6.92 10.99
C GLU A 486 -38.60 6.37 9.63
N MET A 487 -39.40 5.30 9.56
CA MET A 487 -39.94 4.78 8.29
C MET A 487 -40.84 5.79 7.58
N THR A 488 -41.47 6.70 8.33
CA THR A 488 -42.23 7.82 7.76
C THR A 488 -41.30 8.90 7.20
N LEU A 489 -40.21 9.23 7.91
CA LEU A 489 -39.17 10.15 7.43
C LEU A 489 -38.49 9.60 6.17
N ILE A 490 -38.07 8.34 6.17
CA ILE A 490 -37.44 7.67 5.02
C ILE A 490 -38.40 7.69 3.82
N ARG A 491 -39.57 7.03 3.92
CA ARG A 491 -40.51 6.91 2.78
C ARG A 491 -41.07 8.25 2.26
N SER A 492 -41.07 9.31 3.07
CA SER A 492 -41.43 10.67 2.64
C SER A 492 -40.27 11.49 2.07
N THR A 493 -39.02 11.07 2.29
CA THR A 493 -37.85 11.75 1.71
C THR A 493 -37.74 11.43 0.21
N ARG A 494 -37.45 12.48 -0.54
CA ARG A 494 -37.16 12.49 -1.98
C ARG A 494 -35.85 13.24 -2.21
N LEU A 495 -35.16 12.99 -3.31
CA LEU A 495 -33.91 13.72 -3.62
C LEU A 495 -34.14 15.24 -3.66
N SER A 496 -35.29 15.68 -4.18
CA SER A 496 -35.79 17.07 -4.09
C SER A 496 -35.73 17.62 -2.64
N SER A 497 -36.40 16.94 -1.71
CA SER A 497 -36.44 17.33 -0.30
C SER A 497 -35.09 17.22 0.42
N LEU A 498 -34.17 16.39 -0.07
CA LEU A 498 -32.81 16.27 0.47
C LEU A 498 -31.98 17.51 0.07
N ILE A 499 -32.11 17.97 -1.18
CA ILE A 499 -31.52 19.22 -1.65
C ILE A 499 -32.07 20.42 -0.86
N GLU A 500 -33.40 20.53 -0.68
CA GLU A 500 -34.01 21.65 0.06
C GLU A 500 -33.68 21.67 1.56
N ARG A 501 -33.25 20.54 2.16
CA ARG A 501 -32.79 20.47 3.57
C ARG A 501 -31.37 20.96 3.78
N ASN A 502 -30.51 20.85 2.76
CA ASN A 502 -29.05 20.95 2.87
C ASN A 502 -28.44 22.01 1.96
N THR A 503 -29.26 22.87 1.37
CA THR A 503 -28.87 23.98 0.49
C THR A 503 -29.79 25.18 0.66
N GLY A 504 -29.45 26.31 0.03
CA GLY A 504 -30.37 27.44 -0.14
C GLY A 504 -31.39 27.30 -1.29
N ILE A 505 -31.49 26.14 -1.94
CA ILE A 505 -32.39 25.92 -3.09
C ILE A 505 -33.80 25.59 -2.57
N THR A 506 -34.83 26.17 -3.20
CA THR A 506 -36.24 25.95 -2.83
C THR A 506 -37.17 25.97 -4.04
N GLY A 507 -38.31 25.30 -3.95
CA GLY A 507 -39.30 25.20 -5.02
C GLY A 507 -39.00 24.11 -6.05
N LEU A 508 -38.30 23.04 -5.64
CA LEU A 508 -37.96 21.93 -6.51
C LEU A 508 -39.19 21.09 -6.91
N PRO A 509 -39.19 20.42 -8.09
CA PRO A 509 -40.20 19.42 -8.43
C PRO A 509 -40.08 18.19 -7.51
N ASP A 510 -41.21 17.51 -7.24
CA ASP A 510 -41.28 16.34 -6.35
C ASP A 510 -40.19 15.29 -6.64
N ASN A 511 -39.97 14.98 -7.92
CA ASN A 511 -38.88 14.16 -8.43
C ASN A 511 -38.00 15.05 -9.33
N VAL A 512 -36.71 15.21 -8.97
CA VAL A 512 -35.75 16.05 -9.72
C VAL A 512 -35.11 15.35 -10.91
N PHE A 513 -35.25 14.03 -11.06
CA PHE A 513 -34.68 13.26 -12.18
C PHE A 513 -35.33 13.54 -13.53
N LEU A 514 -36.47 14.26 -13.57
CA LEU A 514 -37.26 14.52 -14.77
C LEU A 514 -37.54 16.02 -14.95
N SER A 515 -37.42 16.52 -16.19
CA SER A 515 -37.62 17.93 -16.57
C SER A 515 -39.09 18.39 -16.58
N SER A 516 -39.88 17.90 -15.62
CA SER A 516 -41.33 18.05 -15.41
C SER A 516 -42.24 17.36 -16.44
N GLY A 517 -43.16 16.50 -15.96
CA GLY A 517 -44.30 16.05 -16.77
C GLY A 517 -44.94 14.69 -16.40
N ILE A 518 -44.17 13.73 -15.88
CA ILE A 518 -44.66 12.38 -15.58
C ILE A 518 -45.20 12.33 -14.15
N GLY A 519 -46.39 11.73 -13.98
CA GLY A 519 -47.17 11.81 -12.74
C GLY A 519 -46.60 10.98 -11.59
N ALA A 520 -46.83 11.44 -10.36
CA ALA A 520 -46.42 10.77 -9.13
C ALA A 520 -46.84 9.29 -9.09
N ILE A 521 -45.88 8.42 -8.78
CA ILE A 521 -46.10 6.98 -8.55
C ILE A 521 -47.07 6.83 -7.35
N PRO A 522 -48.18 6.08 -7.48
CA PRO A 522 -49.13 5.91 -6.37
C PRO A 522 -48.51 5.12 -5.22
N GLY A 523 -48.27 5.78 -4.09
CA GLY A 523 -47.89 5.10 -2.84
C GLY A 523 -49.09 4.38 -2.21
N ASP A 524 -48.91 3.11 -1.86
CA ASP A 524 -49.86 2.26 -1.10
C ASP A 524 -49.04 1.18 -0.31
N PRO A 525 -49.60 0.40 0.63
CA PRO A 525 -49.28 0.69 2.03
C PRO A 525 -48.84 -0.54 2.83
N TYR A 526 -47.54 -0.68 3.12
CA TYR A 526 -46.99 -1.88 3.79
C TYR A 526 -46.33 -1.61 5.15
N ALA A 527 -46.32 -2.67 5.96
CA ALA A 527 -46.68 -2.61 7.38
C ALA A 527 -45.54 -2.22 8.35
N LEU A 528 -45.94 -1.85 9.57
CA LEU A 528 -45.04 -1.56 10.68
C LEU A 528 -44.51 -2.85 11.31
N ALA A 529 -43.19 -3.01 11.34
CA ALA A 529 -42.49 -3.93 12.22
C ALA A 529 -42.23 -3.27 13.60
N THR A 530 -41.95 -4.07 14.63
CA THR A 530 -41.72 -3.58 15.99
C THR A 530 -40.64 -4.37 16.74
N GLU A 531 -39.39 -4.29 16.29
CA GLU A 531 -38.21 -4.56 17.12
C GLU A 531 -37.00 -3.86 16.51
N VAL A 532 -36.41 -2.90 17.24
CA VAL A 532 -35.24 -2.15 16.75
C VAL A 532 -33.98 -2.96 17.04
N SER A 533 -33.25 -3.33 15.98
CA SER A 533 -31.94 -3.98 16.13
C SER A 533 -30.96 -3.03 16.84
N THR A 534 -30.12 -3.60 17.72
CA THR A 534 -28.99 -2.91 18.34
C THR A 534 -27.64 -3.30 17.73
N ASP A 535 -27.66 -4.02 16.61
CA ASP A 535 -26.49 -4.34 15.80
C ASP A 535 -26.26 -3.22 14.78
N TYR A 536 -24.99 -2.91 14.50
CA TYR A 536 -24.60 -1.87 13.53
C TYR A 536 -23.95 -2.53 12.31
N ARG A 537 -24.07 -1.87 11.14
CA ARG A 537 -23.34 -2.29 9.94
C ARG A 537 -21.86 -1.94 10.11
N SER A 538 -20.95 -2.85 9.79
CA SER A 538 -19.52 -2.54 9.67
C SER A 538 -19.25 -1.55 8.52
N ALA A 539 -18.02 -1.07 8.36
CA ALA A 539 -17.65 -0.31 7.17
C ALA A 539 -17.42 -1.21 5.94
N ASP A 540 -16.78 -2.37 6.14
CA ASP A 540 -16.45 -3.37 5.10
C ASP A 540 -17.64 -4.18 4.55
N GLY A 541 -18.82 -4.06 5.16
CA GLY A 541 -19.99 -4.85 4.81
C GLY A 541 -20.00 -6.31 5.31
N PHE A 542 -18.98 -6.75 6.06
CA PHE A 542 -18.88 -8.11 6.58
C PHE A 542 -20.07 -8.50 7.48
N GLY A 543 -20.60 -9.69 7.26
CA GLY A 543 -21.74 -10.24 7.97
C GLY A 543 -23.09 -9.68 7.54
N ASN A 544 -23.16 -8.83 6.51
CA ASN A 544 -24.43 -8.30 5.99
C ASN A 544 -25.31 -9.36 5.31
N ASN A 545 -24.70 -10.41 4.73
CA ASN A 545 -25.35 -11.70 4.58
C ASN A 545 -25.02 -12.59 5.81
N VAL A 546 -26.05 -13.16 6.43
CA VAL A 546 -25.93 -13.96 7.68
C VAL A 546 -25.50 -15.41 7.43
N ALA A 547 -25.76 -15.97 6.24
CA ALA A 547 -25.34 -17.32 5.87
C ALA A 547 -23.89 -17.35 5.35
N ASN A 548 -23.51 -16.34 4.55
CA ASN A 548 -22.20 -16.16 3.94
C ASN A 548 -21.64 -14.77 4.31
N PRO A 549 -20.93 -14.61 5.44
CA PRO A 549 -20.51 -13.29 5.93
C PRO A 549 -19.61 -12.46 5.01
N THR A 550 -18.94 -13.07 4.03
CA THR A 550 -18.12 -12.34 3.05
C THR A 550 -18.89 -11.86 1.82
N SER A 551 -20.05 -12.44 1.51
CA SER A 551 -20.77 -12.12 0.27
C SER A 551 -21.24 -10.67 0.26
N GLY A 552 -20.66 -9.87 -0.64
CA GLY A 552 -20.92 -8.45 -0.85
C GLY A 552 -20.07 -7.53 0.03
N ALA A 553 -19.15 -8.07 0.83
CA ALA A 553 -18.17 -7.29 1.58
C ALA A 553 -17.09 -6.69 0.66
N ALA A 554 -16.36 -5.69 1.14
CA ALA A 554 -15.19 -5.17 0.46
C ALA A 554 -14.11 -6.27 0.32
N ASN A 555 -13.48 -6.32 -0.84
CA ASN A 555 -12.57 -7.36 -1.34
C ASN A 555 -13.21 -8.72 -1.65
N ASP A 556 -14.55 -8.84 -1.69
CA ASP A 556 -15.23 -10.01 -2.25
C ASP A 556 -15.17 -10.01 -3.80
N ASN A 557 -15.20 -11.19 -4.42
CA ASN A 557 -15.02 -11.33 -5.86
C ASN A 557 -16.31 -11.04 -6.66
N LEU A 558 -16.16 -10.37 -7.81
CA LEU A 558 -17.25 -10.08 -8.75
C LEU A 558 -17.84 -11.38 -9.32
N THR A 559 -19.12 -11.58 -9.05
CA THR A 559 -19.86 -12.80 -9.37
C THR A 559 -20.02 -13.03 -10.87
N THR A 560 -19.83 -14.29 -11.28
CA THR A 560 -19.90 -14.76 -12.68
C THR A 560 -21.22 -15.49 -12.97
N ASN A 561 -22.36 -14.80 -12.76
CA ASN A 561 -23.72 -15.33 -13.01
C ASN A 561 -24.07 -15.53 -14.52
N PHE A 562 -23.07 -15.65 -15.38
CA PHE A 562 -23.15 -15.66 -16.85
C PHE A 562 -22.04 -16.55 -17.47
N THR A 563 -22.04 -16.74 -18.78
CA THR A 563 -21.01 -17.55 -19.48
C THR A 563 -19.70 -16.78 -19.62
N VAL A 564 -18.75 -17.00 -18.71
CA VAL A 564 -17.37 -16.51 -18.81
C VAL A 564 -16.70 -17.02 -20.10
N SER A 565 -15.98 -16.13 -20.79
CA SER A 565 -15.59 -16.27 -22.20
C SER A 565 -14.15 -15.83 -22.53
N TYR A 566 -13.22 -15.91 -21.56
CA TYR A 566 -11.77 -15.74 -21.78
C TYR A 566 -11.27 -16.57 -22.98
N GLY A 567 -10.32 -16.04 -23.77
CA GLY A 567 -9.87 -16.63 -25.05
C GLY A 567 -9.23 -18.02 -24.94
N ASP A 568 -8.54 -18.28 -23.83
CA ASP A 568 -8.00 -19.60 -23.43
C ASP A 568 -8.96 -20.40 -22.53
N GLY A 569 -10.07 -19.78 -22.11
CA GLY A 569 -11.05 -20.31 -21.18
C GLY A 569 -10.82 -20.00 -19.70
N TYR A 570 -9.81 -19.20 -19.33
CA TYR A 570 -9.54 -18.87 -17.92
C TYR A 570 -8.79 -17.55 -17.63
N PHE A 571 -7.93 -17.03 -18.52
CA PHE A 571 -7.07 -15.85 -18.23
C PHE A 571 -7.01 -14.84 -19.38
N SER A 572 -6.80 -15.28 -20.62
CA SER A 572 -6.59 -14.39 -21.78
C SER A 572 -7.86 -13.62 -22.14
N PRO A 573 -7.81 -12.32 -22.49
CA PRO A 573 -8.97 -11.50 -22.79
C PRO A 573 -9.99 -12.14 -23.75
N ALA A 574 -11.29 -11.91 -23.52
CA ALA A 574 -12.34 -12.47 -24.33
C ALA A 574 -12.41 -11.83 -25.72
N GLY A 575 -12.61 -12.66 -26.75
CA GLY A 575 -12.95 -12.19 -28.08
C GLY A 575 -11.79 -11.72 -28.95
N ASP A 576 -10.68 -12.47 -28.97
CA ASP A 576 -9.58 -12.32 -29.95
C ASP A 576 -10.03 -12.27 -31.42
N ASP A 577 -11.23 -12.78 -31.71
CA ASP A 577 -11.83 -12.77 -33.06
C ASP A 577 -12.77 -11.58 -33.33
N ARG A 578 -12.96 -10.68 -32.35
CA ARG A 578 -13.79 -9.47 -32.45
C ARG A 578 -12.95 -8.30 -33.01
N PRO A 579 -13.58 -7.23 -33.57
CA PRO A 579 -12.84 -6.08 -34.11
C PRO A 579 -12.09 -5.29 -33.04
N ASN A 580 -11.17 -4.42 -33.45
CA ASN A 580 -10.48 -3.48 -32.56
C ASN A 580 -11.48 -2.52 -31.88
N THR A 581 -11.28 -2.21 -30.60
CA THR A 581 -12.24 -1.45 -29.79
C THR A 581 -12.33 0.03 -30.19
N ARG A 582 -11.23 0.63 -30.65
CA ARG A 582 -11.23 1.99 -31.22
C ARG A 582 -11.89 2.03 -32.61
N GLU A 583 -11.75 0.99 -33.44
CA GLU A 583 -12.52 0.86 -34.69
C GLU A 583 -14.04 0.77 -34.43
N ILE A 584 -14.45 0.05 -33.38
CA ILE A 584 -15.86 -0.04 -32.95
C ILE A 584 -16.35 1.33 -32.44
N SER A 585 -15.57 2.01 -31.60
CA SER A 585 -15.88 3.37 -31.12
C SER A 585 -16.09 4.35 -32.29
N ASN A 586 -15.16 4.39 -33.24
CA ASN A 586 -15.26 5.24 -34.42
C ASN A 586 -16.41 4.88 -35.37
N THR A 587 -16.78 3.60 -35.47
CA THR A 587 -17.82 3.13 -36.42
C THR A 587 -19.22 3.25 -35.84
N VAL A 588 -19.42 2.80 -34.60
CA VAL A 588 -20.72 2.70 -33.95
C VAL A 588 -20.99 3.94 -33.09
N ILE A 589 -20.05 4.30 -32.21
CA ILE A 589 -20.27 5.13 -31.02
C ILE A 589 -20.10 6.63 -31.28
N ALA A 590 -19.44 7.01 -32.38
CA ALA A 590 -19.22 8.42 -32.73
C ALA A 590 -20.53 9.24 -32.83
N GLN A 591 -20.74 10.11 -31.85
CA GLN A 591 -21.84 11.08 -31.77
C GLN A 591 -21.53 12.32 -32.62
N ALA A 592 -22.51 12.82 -33.38
CA ALA A 592 -22.32 13.94 -34.31
C ALA A 592 -23.03 15.24 -33.88
N ALA A 593 -23.96 15.16 -32.92
CA ALA A 593 -24.71 16.26 -32.32
C ALA A 593 -25.41 15.75 -31.04
N PRO A 594 -25.83 16.64 -30.12
CA PRO A 594 -26.66 16.27 -28.97
C PRO A 594 -27.94 15.52 -29.36
N ILE A 595 -28.27 14.49 -28.57
CA ILE A 595 -29.42 13.59 -28.66
C ILE A 595 -30.09 13.62 -27.26
N PRO A 596 -30.93 14.64 -26.97
CA PRO A 596 -31.50 14.79 -25.64
C PRO A 596 -32.45 13.64 -25.30
N ASN A 597 -32.27 13.05 -24.12
CA ASN A 597 -32.98 11.86 -23.64
C ASN A 597 -34.50 11.94 -23.82
N SER A 598 -35.09 10.90 -24.41
CA SER A 598 -36.49 10.89 -24.86
C SER A 598 -37.54 10.85 -23.74
N ALA A 599 -37.18 10.45 -22.51
CA ALA A 599 -38.05 10.57 -21.34
C ALA A 599 -37.95 11.94 -20.65
N GLY A 600 -36.99 12.79 -21.05
CA GLY A 600 -36.73 14.08 -20.42
C GLY A 600 -36.03 13.97 -19.07
N THR A 601 -35.13 12.99 -18.92
CA THR A 601 -34.31 12.88 -17.70
C THR A 601 -33.29 14.01 -17.62
N THR A 602 -32.97 14.40 -16.39
CA THR A 602 -32.10 15.56 -16.06
C THR A 602 -30.67 15.14 -15.73
N GLY A 603 -29.75 16.09 -15.59
CA GLY A 603 -28.42 15.86 -15.03
C GLY A 603 -28.39 15.09 -13.71
N PHE A 604 -29.38 15.29 -12.82
CA PHE A 604 -29.49 14.49 -11.59
C PHE A 604 -29.58 12.98 -11.83
N PHE A 605 -30.19 12.54 -12.93
CA PHE A 605 -30.36 11.13 -13.25
C PHE A 605 -29.02 10.49 -13.63
N VAL A 606 -28.17 11.23 -14.36
CA VAL A 606 -26.82 10.80 -14.74
C VAL A 606 -25.92 10.67 -13.51
N PHE A 607 -25.78 11.77 -12.74
CA PHE A 607 -24.82 11.82 -11.63
C PHE A 607 -25.30 11.06 -10.38
N TRP A 608 -26.60 10.79 -10.21
CA TRP A 608 -27.06 9.81 -9.21
C TRP A 608 -26.76 8.37 -9.65
N GLY A 609 -26.87 8.05 -10.95
CA GLY A 609 -26.43 6.77 -11.48
C GLY A 609 -24.95 6.51 -11.20
N GLN A 610 -24.09 7.51 -11.48
CA GLN A 610 -22.66 7.48 -11.14
C GLN A 610 -22.40 7.37 -9.64
N LEU A 611 -23.09 8.16 -8.80
CA LEU A 611 -22.95 8.10 -7.34
C LEU A 611 -23.28 6.69 -6.77
N LEU A 612 -24.14 5.92 -7.43
CA LEU A 612 -24.45 4.54 -7.05
C LEU A 612 -23.41 3.53 -7.54
N ASP A 613 -22.73 3.75 -8.67
CA ASP A 613 -21.56 2.95 -9.06
C ASP A 613 -20.45 3.06 -7.99
N HIS A 614 -20.28 4.28 -7.46
CA HIS A 614 -19.36 4.58 -6.37
C HIS A 614 -19.81 4.04 -4.99
N ASP A 615 -21.01 3.45 -4.88
CA ASP A 615 -21.56 2.76 -3.68
C ASP A 615 -21.73 1.24 -3.90
N LEU A 616 -21.30 0.71 -5.06
CA LEU A 616 -21.51 -0.68 -5.47
C LEU A 616 -20.26 -1.39 -5.97
N GLY A 617 -19.38 -0.69 -6.69
CA GLY A 617 -18.26 -1.30 -7.43
C GLY A 617 -16.99 -0.44 -7.50
N LEU A 618 -15.85 -1.05 -7.19
CA LEU A 618 -14.50 -0.52 -7.45
C LEU A 618 -13.53 -1.65 -7.80
N THR A 619 -13.29 -1.87 -9.09
CA THR A 619 -12.22 -2.73 -9.57
C THR A 619 -11.24 -1.90 -10.42
N PRO A 620 -10.14 -1.39 -9.83
CA PRO A 620 -9.19 -0.53 -10.53
C PRO A 620 -8.37 -1.29 -11.59
N GLY A 621 -7.63 -0.54 -12.41
CA GLY A 621 -6.57 -1.11 -13.23
C GLY A 621 -5.29 -1.30 -12.40
N GLY A 622 -4.52 -2.34 -12.69
CA GLY A 622 -3.26 -2.63 -12.00
C GLY A 622 -3.41 -3.37 -10.67
N VAL A 623 -2.26 -3.80 -10.14
CA VAL A 623 -2.10 -4.14 -8.72
C VAL A 623 -1.17 -3.10 -8.10
N SER A 624 -1.46 -2.72 -6.86
CA SER A 624 -0.59 -1.83 -6.09
C SER A 624 0.69 -2.57 -5.66
N ASN A 625 1.85 -2.11 -6.15
CA ASN A 625 3.19 -2.42 -5.62
C ASN A 625 3.40 -2.11 -4.11
N GLU A 626 2.38 -1.59 -3.45
CA GLU A 626 2.42 -0.95 -2.13
C GLU A 626 2.35 -2.01 -1.01
N LEU A 627 3.21 -1.85 -0.02
CA LEU A 627 3.11 -2.55 1.26
C LEU A 627 2.13 -1.77 2.15
N ASN A 628 0.96 -2.36 2.42
CA ASN A 628 -0.03 -1.79 3.33
C ASN A 628 0.14 -2.39 4.73
N MET A 629 0.25 -1.53 5.73
CA MET A 629 0.35 -1.90 7.14
C MET A 629 -0.96 -1.55 7.85
N HIS A 630 -1.61 -2.54 8.45
CA HIS A 630 -2.94 -2.40 9.03
C HIS A 630 -2.88 -2.31 10.57
N GLY A 631 -3.57 -1.31 11.15
CA GLY A 631 -3.80 -1.19 12.60
C GLY A 631 -3.11 0.00 13.29
N GLU A 632 -3.89 0.85 13.97
CA GLU A 632 -3.46 2.17 14.46
C GLU A 632 -2.51 2.17 15.68
N THR A 633 -2.58 1.16 16.57
CA THR A 633 -1.76 1.12 17.78
C THR A 633 -1.35 -0.30 18.20
N TYR A 634 -0.08 -0.45 18.60
CA TYR A 634 0.43 -1.64 19.29
C TYR A 634 0.72 -1.30 20.76
N LEU A 635 0.13 -2.04 21.70
CA LEU A 635 0.42 -1.93 23.13
C LEU A 635 1.33 -3.09 23.55
N ASP A 636 2.58 -2.78 23.90
CA ASP A 636 3.50 -3.79 24.41
C ASP A 636 3.05 -4.29 25.81
N PRO A 637 2.75 -5.60 25.97
CA PRO A 637 2.32 -6.16 27.26
C PRO A 637 3.44 -6.26 28.31
N VAL A 638 4.70 -5.99 27.95
CA VAL A 638 5.86 -6.05 28.85
C VAL A 638 6.21 -4.67 29.42
N THR A 639 6.38 -3.64 28.58
CA THR A 639 6.65 -2.26 29.03
C THR A 639 5.39 -1.43 29.31
N ASN A 640 4.22 -1.86 28.81
CA ASN A 640 2.98 -1.09 28.84
C ASN A 640 3.10 0.27 28.12
N VAL A 641 3.93 0.34 27.08
CA VAL A 641 4.05 1.47 26.15
C VAL A 641 3.14 1.24 24.95
N THR A 642 2.36 2.25 24.57
CA THR A 642 1.63 2.27 23.30
C THR A 642 2.54 2.87 22.23
N TYR A 643 2.72 2.13 21.13
CA TYR A 643 3.29 2.61 19.89
C TYR A 643 2.13 3.06 18.99
N GLU A 644 2.12 4.34 18.64
CA GLU A 644 1.29 4.84 17.54
C GLU A 644 1.91 4.36 16.22
N LEU A 645 1.11 3.67 15.42
CA LEU A 645 1.49 3.23 14.08
C LEU A 645 0.81 4.18 13.11
N THR A 646 1.59 5.02 12.43
CA THR A 646 1.11 5.73 11.23
C THR A 646 0.78 4.67 10.18
N SER A 647 -0.50 4.53 9.83
CA SER A 647 -0.88 3.87 8.58
C SER A 647 -0.17 4.59 7.44
N GLY A 648 0.66 3.84 6.72
CA GLY A 648 1.64 4.40 5.83
C GLY A 648 1.99 3.42 4.74
N LYS A 649 1.65 3.78 3.50
CA LYS A 649 2.04 3.05 2.31
C LYS A 649 3.56 3.09 2.17
N VAL A 650 4.20 1.94 2.21
CA VAL A 650 5.63 1.85 1.88
C VAL A 650 5.75 1.41 0.42
N ASN A 651 6.26 2.32 -0.41
CA ASN A 651 6.54 2.05 -1.82
C ASN A 651 7.70 1.05 -1.94
N VAL A 652 7.38 -0.22 -2.17
CA VAL A 652 8.39 -1.25 -2.44
C VAL A 652 8.71 -1.25 -3.93
N LEU A 653 9.94 -0.85 -4.28
CA LEU A 653 10.49 -0.97 -5.63
C LEU A 653 10.75 -2.44 -5.97
N LEU A 654 9.67 -3.19 -6.25
CA LEU A 654 9.74 -4.52 -6.87
C LEU A 654 10.21 -4.38 -8.32
N GLY A 655 11.53 -4.36 -8.52
CA GLY A 655 12.16 -4.39 -9.84
C GLY A 655 11.69 -5.60 -10.63
N HIS A 656 11.03 -5.36 -11.77
CA HIS A 656 10.36 -6.40 -12.52
C HIS A 656 11.31 -7.24 -13.40
N GLU A 657 10.85 -8.42 -13.81
CA GLU A 657 11.58 -9.46 -14.55
C GLU A 657 12.82 -10.08 -13.85
N VAL A 658 12.59 -11.18 -13.11
CA VAL A 658 13.20 -12.53 -13.30
C VAL A 658 12.94 -13.38 -12.05
N PHE A 659 11.84 -14.16 -12.04
CA PHE A 659 11.52 -15.11 -10.96
C PHE A 659 10.98 -16.46 -11.48
N ALA A 660 11.89 -17.26 -12.06
CA ALA A 660 11.60 -18.63 -12.51
C ALA A 660 12.72 -19.61 -12.11
N GLY A 661 13.12 -19.59 -10.83
CA GLY A 661 14.18 -20.46 -10.31
C GLY A 661 14.32 -20.48 -8.79
N ALA A 662 14.02 -21.65 -8.20
CA ALA A 662 14.49 -22.10 -6.87
C ALA A 662 14.56 -21.08 -5.71
N GLY A 663 13.40 -20.70 -5.18
CA GLY A 663 13.20 -20.37 -3.75
C GLY A 663 14.20 -19.41 -3.10
N ASN A 664 14.15 -18.13 -3.45
CA ASN A 664 14.80 -17.06 -2.69
C ASN A 664 13.85 -16.50 -1.62
N VAL A 665 14.42 -16.05 -0.50
CA VAL A 665 13.74 -15.46 0.66
C VAL A 665 14.36 -14.09 0.90
N ILE A 666 13.58 -13.02 0.85
CA ILE A 666 14.06 -11.66 1.20
C ILE A 666 14.00 -11.53 2.74
N LEU A 667 15.08 -11.03 3.35
CA LEU A 667 15.22 -10.86 4.80
C LEU A 667 15.83 -9.50 5.17
N ASP A 668 15.49 -8.45 4.42
CA ASP A 668 15.80 -7.08 4.84
C ASP A 668 14.79 -6.61 5.92
N PRO A 669 15.24 -5.93 6.99
CA PRO A 669 14.35 -5.33 7.99
C PRO A 669 13.69 -4.05 7.45
N ILE A 670 12.38 -3.93 7.67
CA ILE A 670 11.58 -2.78 7.25
C ILE A 670 11.49 -1.81 8.43
N TYR A 671 12.21 -0.68 8.31
CA TYR A 671 12.28 0.38 9.33
C TYR A 671 11.17 1.41 9.14
N VAL A 672 10.36 1.61 10.17
CA VAL A 672 9.20 2.52 10.12
C VAL A 672 9.58 3.94 10.55
N ASN A 673 10.39 4.67 9.77
CA ASN A 673 10.25 6.13 9.59
C ASN A 673 11.13 6.81 8.51
N GLN A 674 10.46 7.66 7.73
CA GLN A 674 10.87 8.92 7.08
C GLN A 674 12.10 9.07 6.15
N ASP A 675 11.77 9.59 4.96
CA ASP A 675 12.37 10.72 4.27
C ASP A 675 13.81 10.62 3.72
N VAL A 676 13.89 10.12 2.49
CA VAL A 676 14.48 10.93 1.41
C VAL A 676 13.44 11.06 0.30
N SER A 677 12.94 12.28 0.08
CA SER A 677 12.14 12.58 -1.12
C SER A 677 13.06 12.56 -2.34
N GLU A 678 13.06 11.49 -3.13
CA GLU A 678 13.80 11.48 -4.39
C GLU A 678 13.19 12.51 -5.34
N SER A 679 13.98 13.53 -5.69
CA SER A 679 13.61 14.52 -6.70
C SER A 679 13.46 13.83 -8.06
N LYS A 680 12.38 14.17 -8.79
CA LYS A 680 12.03 13.56 -10.07
C LYS A 680 13.14 13.80 -11.12
N GLY A 681 13.21 12.91 -12.11
CA GLY A 681 14.27 12.93 -13.13
C GLY A 681 15.63 12.38 -12.70
N VAL A 682 15.88 12.08 -11.41
CA VAL A 682 17.17 11.51 -10.98
C VAL A 682 17.27 10.03 -11.34
N PHE A 683 18.32 9.65 -12.08
CA PHE A 683 18.54 8.28 -12.55
C PHE A 683 19.84 7.63 -12.07
N ALA A 684 20.77 8.39 -11.48
CA ALA A 684 22.03 7.85 -10.97
C ALA A 684 22.63 8.67 -9.82
N HIS A 685 23.29 7.99 -8.87
CA HIS A 685 23.94 8.58 -7.69
C HIS A 685 25.42 8.21 -7.57
N PHE A 686 26.21 9.15 -7.04
CA PHE A 686 27.64 9.02 -6.82
C PHE A 686 28.04 9.71 -5.51
N SER A 687 28.63 8.99 -4.54
CA SER A 687 29.15 9.62 -3.31
C SER A 687 30.62 10.05 -3.47
N GLY A 688 31.02 11.14 -2.81
CA GLY A 688 32.40 11.61 -2.85
C GLY A 688 32.84 12.46 -1.64
N GLU A 689 34.13 12.78 -1.60
CA GLU A 689 34.75 13.61 -0.57
C GLU A 689 35.92 14.42 -1.13
N ILE A 690 35.87 15.75 -0.98
CA ILE A 690 37.03 16.63 -1.23
C ILE A 690 37.90 16.64 0.04
N ALA A 691 38.72 15.61 0.19
CA ALA A 691 39.49 15.35 1.42
C ALA A 691 40.65 16.34 1.70
N THR A 692 41.04 17.20 0.74
CA THR A 692 42.05 18.26 0.97
C THR A 692 41.73 19.57 0.22
N PRO A 693 42.08 20.75 0.77
CA PRO A 693 41.75 22.05 0.18
C PRO A 693 42.26 22.23 -1.25
N GLY A 694 41.35 22.37 -2.21
CA GLY A 694 41.67 22.53 -3.64
C GLY A 694 42.01 21.22 -4.38
N ALA A 695 41.72 20.06 -3.80
CA ALA A 695 41.64 18.81 -4.54
C ALA A 695 40.37 18.73 -5.41
N THR A 696 40.34 17.77 -6.32
CA THR A 696 39.18 17.45 -7.17
C THR A 696 38.94 15.95 -7.17
N GLN A 697 37.68 15.52 -7.14
CA GLN A 697 37.31 14.13 -7.41
C GLN A 697 36.85 13.99 -8.86
N THR A 698 37.06 12.83 -9.48
CA THR A 698 36.66 12.56 -10.87
C THR A 698 35.94 11.24 -10.97
N PHE A 699 34.70 11.28 -11.41
CA PHE A 699 33.92 10.13 -11.83
C PHE A 699 34.08 9.94 -13.34
N ILE A 700 34.00 8.69 -13.81
CA ILE A 700 34.04 8.36 -15.25
C ILE A 700 32.68 7.79 -15.58
N VAL A 701 32.03 8.32 -16.62
CA VAL A 701 30.67 7.90 -17.00
C VAL A 701 30.56 7.58 -18.49
N SER A 702 29.65 6.66 -18.84
CA SER A 702 29.50 6.13 -20.20
C SER A 702 28.07 6.28 -20.72
N ILE A 703 27.86 7.25 -21.61
CA ILE A 703 26.59 7.38 -22.36
C ILE A 703 26.61 6.34 -23.48
N SER A 704 25.67 5.37 -23.46
CA SER A 704 25.56 4.33 -24.49
C SER A 704 24.10 4.03 -24.83
N PRO A 705 23.76 3.73 -26.10
CA PRO A 705 22.41 3.28 -26.50
C PRO A 705 21.92 2.01 -25.81
N ASP A 706 22.78 1.27 -25.09
CA ASP A 706 22.39 0.11 -24.29
C ASP A 706 21.60 0.50 -23.02
N HIS A 707 21.68 1.77 -22.59
CA HIS A 707 21.12 2.28 -21.34
C HIS A 707 20.37 3.63 -21.47
N PHE A 708 20.37 4.22 -22.65
CA PHE A 708 19.72 5.50 -22.96
C PHE A 708 19.00 5.41 -24.30
N ASP A 709 17.71 5.72 -24.34
CA ASP A 709 17.06 6.02 -25.62
C ASP A 709 17.42 7.45 -26.02
N MET A 710 17.87 7.59 -27.27
CA MET A 710 18.44 8.81 -27.82
C MET A 710 18.11 8.88 -29.32
N PRO A 711 16.84 9.14 -29.72
CA PRO A 711 16.42 9.11 -31.13
C PRO A 711 17.18 10.06 -32.07
N ALA A 712 17.96 10.99 -31.51
CA ALA A 712 18.78 11.96 -32.23
C ALA A 712 20.31 11.79 -32.08
N ASP A 713 20.82 10.68 -31.50
CA ASP A 713 22.24 10.42 -31.17
C ASP A 713 22.84 11.35 -30.07
N TRP A 714 22.02 11.87 -29.15
CA TRP A 714 22.43 12.65 -27.97
C TRP A 714 21.33 12.70 -26.90
N ILE A 715 21.70 13.11 -25.69
CA ILE A 715 20.80 13.37 -24.54
C ILE A 715 21.26 14.58 -23.74
N ALA A 716 20.35 15.30 -23.07
CA ALA A 716 20.68 16.31 -22.07
C ALA A 716 20.61 15.73 -20.65
N VAL A 717 21.71 15.90 -19.90
CA VAL A 717 21.88 15.41 -18.52
C VAL A 717 22.34 16.55 -17.62
N GLY A 718 21.62 16.75 -16.52
CA GLY A 718 22.01 17.61 -15.39
C GLY A 718 22.92 16.86 -14.41
N TRP A 719 23.91 17.56 -13.87
CA TRP A 719 24.83 17.05 -12.85
C TRP A 719 24.73 17.93 -11.61
N LYS A 720 23.98 17.47 -10.60
CA LYS A 720 23.78 18.18 -9.33
C LYS A 720 24.79 17.70 -8.30
N VAL A 721 25.47 18.60 -7.60
CA VAL A 721 26.31 18.29 -6.44
C VAL A 721 25.69 18.93 -5.21
N THR A 722 25.48 18.15 -4.15
CA THR A 722 24.97 18.60 -2.86
C THR A 722 25.97 18.21 -1.77
N ALA A 723 26.40 19.16 -0.93
CA ALA A 723 27.23 18.88 0.23
C ALA A 723 26.42 18.09 1.27
N VAL A 724 26.99 17.04 1.87
CA VAL A 724 26.30 16.26 2.92
C VAL A 724 26.19 17.06 4.22
N ASP A 725 25.22 16.72 5.08
CA ASP A 725 25.04 17.42 6.35
C ASP A 725 26.31 17.44 7.21
N GLY A 726 26.63 18.62 7.74
CA GLY A 726 27.86 18.87 8.50
C GLY A 726 29.14 18.97 7.66
N SER A 727 29.08 18.79 6.34
CA SER A 727 30.19 19.06 5.42
C SER A 727 30.55 20.55 5.40
N SER A 728 31.84 20.85 5.23
CA SER A 728 32.33 22.22 5.00
C SER A 728 32.59 22.54 3.53
N LEU A 729 32.01 21.75 2.62
CA LEU A 729 32.16 21.90 1.17
C LEU A 729 31.20 22.97 0.62
N ASP A 730 31.73 23.85 -0.23
CA ASP A 730 30.97 24.77 -1.07
C ASP A 730 31.15 24.27 -2.52
N PRO A 731 30.18 23.58 -3.15
CA PRO A 731 30.41 22.91 -4.42
C PRO A 731 30.73 23.86 -5.58
N ALA A 732 31.86 23.65 -6.25
CA ALA A 732 32.17 24.33 -7.50
C ALA A 732 31.30 23.79 -8.65
N ALA A 733 31.18 24.55 -9.74
CA ALA A 733 30.55 24.08 -10.96
C ALA A 733 31.32 22.87 -11.54
N VAL A 734 30.59 21.77 -11.77
CA VAL A 734 31.11 20.49 -12.27
C VAL A 734 31.77 20.66 -13.64
N GLN A 735 33.01 20.18 -13.80
CA GLN A 735 33.70 20.22 -15.09
C GLN A 735 33.53 18.91 -15.84
N ILE A 736 32.97 18.99 -17.05
CA ILE A 736 32.66 17.82 -17.88
C ILE A 736 33.67 17.76 -19.03
N LEU A 737 34.49 16.70 -19.03
CA LEU A 737 35.56 16.48 -20.01
C LEU A 737 35.29 15.20 -20.81
N THR A 738 35.80 15.11 -22.04
CA THR A 738 35.87 13.83 -22.76
C THR A 738 36.84 12.86 -22.06
N ALA A 739 36.79 11.57 -22.39
CA ALA A 739 37.76 10.57 -21.93
C ALA A 739 39.24 11.00 -22.09
N GLN A 740 39.56 11.83 -23.10
CA GLN A 740 40.91 12.36 -23.39
C GLN A 740 41.27 13.62 -22.58
N GLY A 741 40.39 14.11 -21.70
CA GLY A 741 40.62 15.29 -20.86
C GLY A 741 40.39 16.63 -21.56
N MET A 742 39.74 16.64 -22.73
CA MET A 742 39.31 17.87 -23.40
C MET A 742 37.99 18.35 -22.79
N PRO A 743 37.84 19.63 -22.38
CA PRO A 743 36.54 20.16 -21.97
C PRO A 743 35.52 20.03 -23.10
N ILE A 744 34.31 19.59 -22.77
CA ILE A 744 33.19 19.69 -23.72
C ILE A 744 32.81 21.16 -23.85
N SER A 745 32.54 21.61 -25.08
CA SER A 745 31.81 22.86 -25.29
C SER A 745 30.36 22.62 -24.89
N THR A 746 29.95 23.07 -23.71
CA THR A 746 28.54 23.16 -23.31
C THR A 746 27.80 24.06 -24.30
N GLY A 747 27.26 23.43 -25.35
CA GLY A 747 26.79 24.11 -26.58
C GLY A 747 25.66 25.10 -26.32
N VAL A 748 24.85 24.80 -25.30
CA VAL A 748 24.14 25.80 -24.51
C VAL A 748 24.51 25.54 -23.06
N ALA A 749 25.06 26.56 -22.40
CA ALA A 749 25.31 26.54 -20.96
C ALA A 749 24.23 27.42 -20.32
N TRP A 750 23.05 26.84 -20.13
CA TRP A 750 22.03 27.43 -19.28
C TRP A 750 22.59 27.42 -17.84
N ASN A 751 22.80 28.63 -17.33
CA ASN A 751 23.36 29.05 -16.04
C ASN A 751 24.17 28.03 -15.19
N ASN A 752 25.42 28.40 -14.87
CA ASN A 752 26.02 27.95 -13.61
C ASN A 752 25.19 28.56 -12.46
N VAL A 753 24.42 27.76 -11.72
CA VAL A 753 23.72 28.24 -10.53
C VAL A 753 24.50 27.86 -9.27
N PRO A 754 25.16 28.83 -8.60
CA PRO A 754 25.53 28.69 -7.20
C PRO A 754 24.29 28.97 -6.33
N THR A 755 23.45 27.96 -6.13
CA THR A 755 22.40 27.99 -5.11
C THR A 755 23.07 28.14 -3.74
N GLY A 756 22.79 29.27 -3.07
CA GLY A 756 23.73 29.82 -2.10
C GLY A 756 23.99 28.94 -0.86
N GLY A 757 25.17 28.32 -0.80
CA GLY A 757 25.73 27.75 0.43
C GLY A 757 25.49 26.25 0.64
N GLY A 758 25.50 25.44 -0.42
CA GLY A 758 25.51 23.98 -0.26
C GLY A 758 25.47 23.13 -1.54
N GLU A 759 25.09 23.71 -2.69
CA GLU A 759 24.88 22.93 -3.92
C GLU A 759 25.44 23.61 -5.19
N SER A 760 25.60 22.83 -6.26
CA SER A 760 25.80 23.33 -7.64
C SER A 760 25.13 22.43 -8.67
N LEU A 761 24.67 23.01 -9.78
CA LEU A 761 24.10 22.28 -10.94
C LEU A 761 24.87 22.65 -12.22
N VAL A 762 25.12 21.66 -13.08
CA VAL A 762 25.62 21.87 -14.45
C VAL A 762 24.89 20.96 -15.43
N MET A 763 24.20 21.55 -16.42
CA MET A 763 23.60 20.81 -17.53
C MET A 763 24.58 20.57 -18.68
N SER A 764 24.40 19.46 -19.40
CA SER A 764 25.20 19.15 -20.59
C SER A 764 24.45 18.30 -21.61
N ARG A 765 24.61 18.65 -22.89
CA ARG A 765 24.26 17.80 -24.02
C ARG A 765 25.42 16.85 -24.31
N LEU A 766 25.17 15.56 -24.18
CA LEU A 766 26.14 14.48 -24.34
C LEU A 766 25.76 13.58 -25.51
N ASN A 767 26.74 13.05 -26.22
CA ASN A 767 26.58 12.07 -27.28
C ASN A 767 27.05 10.69 -26.76
N PRO A 768 26.74 9.57 -27.43
CA PRO A 768 27.33 8.27 -27.11
C PRO A 768 28.86 8.33 -26.97
N GLY A 769 29.37 7.99 -25.77
CA GLY A 769 30.78 8.16 -25.42
C GLY A 769 31.10 8.16 -23.93
N ASN A 770 32.40 8.09 -23.64
CA ASN A 770 32.96 8.12 -22.29
C ASN A 770 33.40 9.54 -21.88
N TYR A 771 32.98 9.94 -20.69
CA TYR A 771 33.17 11.27 -20.12
C TYR A 771 33.79 11.22 -18.72
N ARG A 772 34.31 12.37 -18.27
CA ARG A 772 34.86 12.58 -16.92
C ARG A 772 34.09 13.71 -16.26
N ILE A 773 33.48 13.42 -15.13
CA ILE A 773 32.70 14.37 -14.33
C ILE A 773 33.58 14.76 -13.14
N VAL A 774 34.07 16.01 -13.14
CA VAL A 774 35.06 16.48 -12.17
C VAL A 774 34.39 17.43 -11.17
N VAL A 775 34.37 17.03 -9.91
CA VAL A 775 33.83 17.80 -8.78
C VAL A 775 34.97 18.44 -7.98
N ALA A 776 34.77 19.66 -7.51
CA ALA A 776 35.73 20.44 -6.73
C ALA A 776 35.01 21.31 -5.68
N GLY A 777 35.73 21.79 -4.67
CA GLY A 777 35.23 22.80 -3.73
C GLY A 777 35.65 24.22 -4.14
N GLU A 778 34.71 25.15 -4.16
CA GLU A 778 34.99 26.58 -4.26
C GLU A 778 35.73 27.08 -3.01
N GLY A 779 36.46 28.19 -3.14
CA GLY A 779 37.17 28.82 -2.02
C GLY A 779 38.25 27.98 -1.31
N LEU A 780 38.62 26.80 -1.85
CA LEU A 780 39.42 25.74 -1.21
C LEU A 780 38.71 25.00 -0.05
N THR A 781 37.38 24.88 -0.13
CA THR A 781 36.57 24.09 0.81
C THR A 781 36.80 22.57 0.72
N THR A 782 36.30 21.83 1.72
CA THR A 782 36.54 20.38 1.91
C THR A 782 35.36 19.69 2.58
N GLY A 783 35.15 18.41 2.27
CA GLY A 783 34.15 17.56 2.92
C GLY A 783 33.41 16.63 1.95
N GLY A 784 32.45 15.88 2.49
CA GLY A 784 31.62 14.95 1.74
C GLY A 784 30.58 15.63 0.85
N PHE A 785 30.18 14.94 -0.23
CA PHE A 785 29.11 15.35 -1.14
C PHE A 785 28.42 14.15 -1.80
N ILE A 786 27.21 14.39 -2.29
CA ILE A 786 26.49 13.55 -3.24
C ILE A 786 26.53 14.25 -4.60
N LEU A 787 26.83 13.51 -5.66
CA LEU A 787 26.66 13.91 -7.05
C LEU A 787 25.51 13.07 -7.63
N GLN A 788 24.54 13.72 -8.25
CA GLN A 788 23.36 13.10 -8.88
C GLN A 788 23.37 13.40 -10.39
N ALA A 789 22.96 12.43 -11.21
CA ALA A 789 22.66 12.65 -12.62
C ALA A 789 21.14 12.72 -12.83
N VAL A 790 20.69 13.76 -13.53
CA VAL A 790 19.29 14.10 -13.74
C VAL A 790 18.98 14.11 -15.23
N LEU A 791 17.88 13.49 -15.63
CA LEU A 791 17.37 13.55 -16.99
C LEU A 791 16.70 14.93 -17.20
N ALA A 792 17.25 15.72 -18.12
CA ALA A 792 16.84 17.12 -18.25
C ALA A 792 15.42 17.25 -18.83
N GLY A 793 14.46 17.62 -18.01
CA GLY A 793 13.07 17.77 -18.42
C GLY A 793 12.16 16.59 -18.08
N ASP A 794 12.65 15.55 -17.42
CA ASP A 794 11.79 14.56 -16.77
C ASP A 794 11.28 15.15 -15.44
N THR A 795 10.02 15.59 -15.47
CA THR A 795 9.26 16.16 -14.35
C THR A 795 8.22 15.18 -13.79
N SER A 796 7.98 14.07 -14.49
CA SER A 796 7.04 13.01 -14.13
C SER A 796 7.68 12.06 -13.10
N GLY A 797 8.95 11.73 -13.30
CA GLY A 797 9.73 10.70 -12.60
C GLY A 797 9.89 9.38 -13.38
N ASP A 798 9.37 9.27 -14.61
CA ASP A 798 9.30 8.01 -15.38
C ASP A 798 10.58 7.67 -16.17
N ARG A 799 11.54 8.59 -16.23
CA ARG A 799 12.82 8.50 -16.95
C ARG A 799 12.73 8.57 -18.48
N PHE A 800 11.67 9.18 -19.02
CA PHE A 800 11.50 9.41 -20.46
C PHE A 800 10.85 10.77 -20.74
N VAL A 801 11.64 11.75 -21.24
CA VAL A 801 11.14 13.12 -21.42
C VAL A 801 10.06 13.19 -22.51
N ASP A 802 8.83 13.48 -22.13
CA ASP A 802 7.66 13.35 -23.01
C ASP A 802 6.82 14.64 -23.13
N VAL A 803 5.61 14.55 -23.70
CA VAL A 803 4.70 15.69 -23.85
C VAL A 803 4.02 16.13 -22.55
N PHE A 804 3.79 15.24 -21.58
CA PHE A 804 3.23 15.57 -20.27
C PHE A 804 4.24 16.34 -19.41
N ASP A 805 5.51 15.97 -19.48
CA ASP A 805 6.62 16.76 -18.91
C ASP A 805 6.66 18.17 -19.48
N MET A 806 6.63 18.26 -20.81
CA MET A 806 6.60 19.52 -21.51
C MET A 806 5.37 20.37 -21.09
N PHE A 807 4.22 19.77 -20.81
CA PHE A 807 3.05 20.48 -20.25
C PHE A 807 3.29 21.01 -18.82
N SER A 808 3.95 20.22 -17.95
CA SER A 808 4.33 20.63 -16.58
C SER A 808 5.14 21.93 -16.61
N VAL A 809 6.18 21.99 -17.44
CA VAL A 809 7.00 23.20 -17.60
C VAL A 809 6.21 24.33 -18.30
N PHE A 810 5.52 24.05 -19.40
CA PHE A 810 4.80 25.04 -20.23
C PHE A 810 3.75 25.85 -19.46
N ASN A 811 2.96 25.19 -18.60
CA ASN A 811 1.85 25.81 -17.88
C ASN A 811 2.32 26.91 -16.91
N HIS A 812 3.52 26.77 -16.33
CA HIS A 812 4.13 27.77 -15.47
C HIS A 812 4.72 28.94 -16.27
N VAL A 813 5.35 28.63 -17.42
CA VAL A 813 6.06 29.60 -18.27
C VAL A 813 5.15 30.66 -18.91
N LEU A 814 3.91 30.31 -19.27
CA LEU A 814 2.99 31.24 -19.94
C LEU A 814 2.11 32.09 -18.99
N GLY A 815 2.21 31.90 -17.67
CA GLY A 815 1.54 32.77 -16.70
C GLY A 815 0.01 32.74 -16.75
N SER A 816 -0.58 31.58 -17.06
CA SER A 816 -2.03 31.34 -17.11
C SER A 816 -2.71 31.19 -15.73
N LEU A 817 -2.01 31.54 -14.65
CA LEU A 817 -2.51 31.49 -13.27
C LEU A 817 -3.23 32.79 -12.85
N PRO A 818 -4.13 32.74 -11.84
CA PRO A 818 -4.75 33.94 -11.28
C PRO A 818 -3.72 34.89 -10.63
N PRO A 819 -4.07 36.17 -10.36
CA PRO A 819 -3.16 37.11 -9.69
C PRO A 819 -2.91 36.80 -8.19
N GLY A 820 -2.08 35.77 -7.92
CA GLY A 820 -1.53 35.42 -6.61
C GLY A 820 -0.07 35.86 -6.41
N ASP A 821 0.55 35.50 -5.28
CA ASP A 821 1.96 35.81 -4.99
C ASP A 821 2.87 34.82 -5.74
N PRO A 822 3.88 35.27 -6.53
CA PRO A 822 4.66 34.36 -7.39
C PRO A 822 5.53 33.31 -6.67
N ALA A 823 5.61 33.35 -5.34
CA ALA A 823 6.41 32.41 -4.55
C ALA A 823 5.70 31.05 -4.32
N ASP A 824 4.37 31.01 -4.37
CA ASP A 824 3.57 29.84 -3.98
C ASP A 824 3.36 28.83 -5.15
N TYR A 825 3.95 29.09 -6.33
CA TYR A 825 3.78 28.31 -7.57
C TYR A 825 5.11 27.91 -8.23
N TYR A 826 6.19 27.82 -7.44
CA TYR A 826 7.49 27.34 -7.92
C TYR A 826 7.58 25.81 -7.76
N VAL A 827 7.54 25.08 -8.87
CA VAL A 827 7.84 23.63 -8.93
C VAL A 827 9.35 23.46 -9.18
N PRO A 828 10.15 22.97 -8.21
CA PRO A 828 11.60 22.86 -8.36
C PRO A 828 12.05 21.99 -9.54
N GLU A 829 11.29 20.95 -9.87
CA GLU A 829 11.56 19.99 -10.94
C GLU A 829 11.32 20.59 -12.33
N ALA A 830 10.54 21.66 -12.44
CA ALA A 830 10.28 22.37 -13.69
C ALA A 830 11.29 23.50 -13.96
N ASP A 831 12.08 23.94 -12.95
CA ASP A 831 13.17 24.89 -13.13
C ASP A 831 14.44 24.13 -13.55
N LEU A 832 14.44 23.71 -14.82
CA LEU A 832 15.50 22.89 -15.39
C LEU A 832 16.85 23.62 -15.40
N ASN A 833 16.85 24.95 -15.49
CA ASN A 833 18.06 25.76 -15.39
C ASN A 833 18.45 26.14 -13.94
N ALA A 834 17.54 25.92 -12.99
CA ALA A 834 17.63 26.17 -11.55
C ALA A 834 17.87 27.63 -11.13
N ASP A 835 17.60 28.64 -11.97
CA ASP A 835 17.88 30.05 -11.63
C ASP A 835 16.84 30.72 -10.72
N GLY A 836 15.86 29.95 -10.25
CA GLY A 836 14.78 30.34 -9.34
C GLY A 836 13.56 30.89 -10.06
N LEU A 837 13.43 30.63 -11.38
CA LEU A 837 12.41 31.20 -12.25
C LEU A 837 11.99 30.20 -13.33
N LEU A 838 10.70 29.90 -13.40
CA LEU A 838 10.14 29.08 -14.49
C LEU A 838 9.98 29.94 -15.76
N THR A 839 10.84 29.73 -16.76
CA THR A 839 10.93 30.59 -17.95
C THR A 839 10.88 29.85 -19.29
N GLN A 840 10.81 30.63 -20.37
CA GLN A 840 10.94 30.14 -21.74
C GLN A 840 12.25 29.35 -21.98
N ALA A 841 13.31 29.56 -21.19
CA ALA A 841 14.55 28.77 -21.28
C ALA A 841 14.32 27.32 -20.82
N ASP A 842 13.56 27.13 -19.75
CA ASP A 842 13.27 25.81 -19.16
C ASP A 842 12.35 25.01 -20.10
N TYR A 843 11.34 25.66 -20.67
CA TYR A 843 10.54 25.06 -21.74
C TYR A 843 11.39 24.73 -22.98
N GLU A 844 12.35 25.58 -23.36
CA GLU A 844 13.30 25.28 -24.45
C GLU A 844 14.22 24.09 -24.11
N ILE A 845 14.62 23.89 -22.85
CA ILE A 845 15.39 22.72 -22.40
C ILE A 845 14.56 21.43 -22.51
N ALA A 846 13.31 21.44 -22.01
CA ALA A 846 12.40 20.30 -22.10
C ALA A 846 12.11 19.91 -23.56
N VAL A 847 11.80 20.90 -24.41
CA VAL A 847 11.55 20.70 -25.85
C VAL A 847 12.79 20.20 -26.60
N ASP A 848 14.00 20.63 -26.24
CA ASP A 848 15.21 20.12 -26.89
C ASP A 848 15.45 18.65 -26.52
N ASN A 849 15.16 18.22 -25.28
CA ASN A 849 15.45 16.87 -24.79
C ASN A 849 14.32 15.83 -25.00
N ILE A 850 13.17 16.23 -25.55
CA ILE A 850 12.00 15.37 -25.73
C ILE A 850 12.30 14.09 -26.55
N TRP A 851 11.66 12.99 -26.16
CA TRP A 851 11.86 11.61 -26.61
C TRP A 851 13.21 10.97 -26.26
N ASN A 852 14.04 11.60 -25.42
CA ASN A 852 15.22 10.95 -24.83
C ASN A 852 14.86 10.39 -23.45
N GLY A 853 15.41 9.23 -23.08
CA GLY A 853 15.15 8.58 -21.80
C GLY A 853 16.25 7.62 -21.36
N THR A 854 16.08 6.95 -20.22
CA THR A 854 17.07 6.01 -19.69
C THR A 854 16.47 4.84 -18.90
N SER A 855 17.05 3.65 -19.09
CA SER A 855 16.76 2.47 -18.28
C SER A 855 17.63 2.38 -17.01
N LEU A 856 18.48 3.38 -16.75
CA LEU A 856 19.30 3.43 -15.55
C LEU A 856 18.46 3.68 -14.29
N ASN A 857 18.92 3.10 -13.20
CA ASN A 857 18.39 3.25 -11.86
C ASN A 857 19.57 3.60 -10.93
N PRO A 858 19.35 4.33 -9.81
CA PRO A 858 20.34 4.45 -8.76
C PRO A 858 20.88 3.08 -8.32
N LEU A 859 22.20 2.99 -8.05
CA LEU A 859 22.81 1.73 -7.63
C LEU A 859 22.19 1.20 -6.31
N TYR A 860 21.84 -0.08 -6.31
CA TYR A 860 21.53 -0.84 -5.11
C TYR A 860 22.74 -1.69 -4.68
N LEU A 861 22.93 -1.84 -3.37
CA LEU A 861 23.93 -2.71 -2.75
C LEU A 861 23.52 -3.03 -1.30
N SER A 862 23.35 -4.31 -0.97
CA SER A 862 23.21 -4.83 0.40
C SER A 862 24.37 -5.77 0.74
N LEU A 863 24.69 -5.93 2.03
CA LEU A 863 25.81 -6.76 2.50
C LEU A 863 25.53 -7.29 3.92
N MET A 864 25.60 -8.60 4.10
CA MET A 864 25.46 -9.30 5.38
C MET A 864 26.39 -10.52 5.45
N VAL A 865 26.54 -11.09 6.65
CA VAL A 865 27.03 -12.46 6.83
C VAL A 865 25.88 -13.43 6.54
N ASP A 866 26.18 -14.61 6.00
CA ASP A 866 25.16 -15.66 5.89
C ASP A 866 24.64 -16.05 7.29
N PRO A 867 23.31 -16.11 7.51
CA PRO A 867 22.73 -16.48 8.81
C PRO A 867 23.15 -17.86 9.35
N ALA A 868 23.77 -18.74 8.56
CA ALA A 868 24.40 -19.97 9.04
C ALA A 868 25.73 -19.72 9.79
N ASP A 869 26.53 -18.76 9.31
CA ASP A 869 27.93 -18.55 9.72
C ASP A 869 28.12 -17.44 10.78
N ASP A 870 27.10 -16.61 10.98
CA ASP A 870 27.05 -15.53 11.98
C ASP A 870 26.71 -16.09 13.38
N THR A 871 27.67 -16.59 14.17
CA THR A 871 27.36 -17.32 15.41
C THR A 871 27.20 -16.41 16.62
N GLY A 872 26.12 -16.58 17.37
CA GLY A 872 25.78 -15.69 18.48
C GLY A 872 24.43 -15.02 18.22
N ALA A 873 24.39 -13.69 18.33
CA ALA A 873 23.21 -12.88 18.01
C ALA A 873 23.19 -12.50 16.52
N LYS A 874 22.21 -13.01 15.77
CA LYS A 874 22.14 -12.81 14.32
C LYS A 874 22.03 -11.33 13.95
N GLY A 875 22.93 -10.88 13.08
CA GLY A 875 23.01 -9.51 12.58
C GLY A 875 24.00 -8.61 13.34
N ASP A 876 24.65 -9.06 14.42
CA ASP A 876 25.61 -8.24 15.16
C ASP A 876 27.04 -8.21 14.56
N GLY A 877 27.32 -9.14 13.62
CA GLY A 877 28.61 -9.25 12.93
C GLY A 877 29.72 -9.87 13.78
N VAL A 878 29.39 -10.48 14.90
CA VAL A 878 30.30 -11.23 15.77
C VAL A 878 30.12 -12.72 15.51
N THR A 879 31.23 -13.45 15.35
CA THR A 879 31.18 -14.90 15.09
C THR A 879 32.39 -15.64 15.64
N SER A 880 32.21 -16.93 15.91
CA SER A 880 33.27 -17.90 16.25
C SER A 880 33.77 -18.68 15.03
N ILE A 881 33.12 -18.51 13.87
CA ILE A 881 33.46 -19.21 12.62
C ILE A 881 34.49 -18.37 11.83
N PRO A 882 35.70 -18.88 11.57
CA PRO A 882 36.76 -18.11 10.91
C PRO A 882 36.63 -18.04 9.38
N LEU A 883 35.82 -18.90 8.77
CA LEU A 883 35.53 -18.91 7.33
C LEU A 883 34.03 -18.81 7.16
N ILE A 884 33.55 -17.63 6.78
CA ILE A 884 32.13 -17.30 6.65
C ILE A 884 31.77 -17.05 5.18
N GLN A 885 30.50 -17.23 4.84
CA GLN A 885 29.96 -16.67 3.61
C GLN A 885 29.44 -15.25 3.87
N LEU A 886 29.79 -14.32 2.98
CA LEU A 886 29.22 -12.99 2.88
C LEU A 886 28.22 -12.98 1.72
N CYS A 887 27.00 -12.55 2.02
CA CYS A 887 25.89 -12.52 1.09
C CYS A 887 25.43 -11.07 0.88
N GLY A 888 24.86 -10.80 -0.29
CA GLY A 888 24.31 -9.50 -0.59
C GLY A 888 23.66 -9.48 -1.96
N ALA A 889 23.06 -8.34 -2.31
CA ALA A 889 22.48 -8.10 -3.61
C ALA A 889 22.94 -6.74 -4.16
N ALA A 890 23.07 -6.64 -5.48
CA ALA A 890 23.46 -5.41 -6.17
C ALA A 890 22.79 -5.30 -7.54
N THR A 891 22.66 -4.08 -8.07
CA THR A 891 21.99 -3.84 -9.36
C THR A 891 22.50 -4.77 -10.47
N PRO A 892 21.63 -5.46 -11.24
CA PRO A 892 22.03 -6.32 -12.34
C PRO A 892 22.91 -5.60 -13.36
N GLY A 893 23.94 -6.28 -13.86
CA GLY A 893 24.96 -5.71 -14.74
C GLY A 893 26.10 -4.99 -14.00
N SER A 894 26.01 -4.79 -12.68
CA SER A 894 27.11 -4.19 -11.90
C SER A 894 28.24 -5.18 -11.57
N LEU A 895 29.44 -4.62 -11.35
CA LEU A 895 30.63 -5.32 -10.89
C LEU A 895 30.82 -5.07 -9.39
N VAL A 896 30.79 -6.13 -8.60
CA VAL A 896 31.01 -6.11 -7.14
C VAL A 896 32.46 -6.48 -6.84
N THR A 897 33.12 -5.66 -6.03
CA THR A 897 34.53 -5.83 -5.62
C THR A 897 34.68 -5.76 -4.11
N PHE A 898 35.57 -6.58 -3.55
CA PHE A 898 35.73 -6.79 -2.11
C PHE A 898 37.12 -6.33 -1.62
N ASP A 899 37.15 -5.63 -0.50
CA ASP A 899 38.33 -5.35 0.34
C ASP A 899 37.97 -5.90 1.74
N LEU A 900 38.63 -6.98 2.16
CA LEU A 900 38.25 -7.74 3.35
C LEU A 900 38.89 -7.21 4.64
N ASN A 901 39.86 -6.31 4.51
CA ASN A 901 40.72 -5.89 5.61
C ASN A 901 40.65 -4.37 5.90
N GLY A 902 40.15 -3.58 4.94
CA GLY A 902 39.94 -2.14 5.02
C GLY A 902 41.14 -1.28 4.63
N ASP A 903 42.19 -1.84 4.01
CA ASP A 903 43.38 -1.09 3.59
C ASP A 903 43.22 -0.31 2.27
N GLY A 904 42.11 -0.50 1.55
CA GLY A 904 41.79 0.16 0.30
C GLY A 904 42.30 -0.55 -0.96
N VAL A 905 42.82 -1.78 -0.82
CA VAL A 905 43.16 -2.67 -1.94
C VAL A 905 42.07 -3.73 -2.11
N ILE A 906 41.65 -3.98 -3.35
CA ILE A 906 40.71 -5.06 -3.67
C ILE A 906 41.43 -6.41 -3.56
N ASP A 907 40.88 -7.34 -2.77
CA ASP A 907 41.46 -8.66 -2.47
C ASP A 907 41.27 -9.67 -3.64
N ASP A 908 41.84 -9.32 -4.80
CA ASP A 908 41.96 -10.10 -6.05
C ASP A 908 40.67 -10.67 -6.68
N GLN A 909 39.49 -10.49 -6.05
CA GLN A 909 38.22 -11.06 -6.48
C GLN A 909 37.18 -9.99 -6.85
N MET A 910 36.49 -10.24 -7.97
CA MET A 910 35.41 -9.40 -8.50
C MET A 910 34.29 -10.31 -9.01
N ILE A 911 33.04 -10.00 -8.67
CA ILE A 911 31.85 -10.74 -9.09
C ILE A 911 31.05 -9.82 -10.03
N ALA A 912 30.81 -10.25 -11.26
CA ALA A 912 29.87 -9.58 -12.15
C ALA A 912 28.46 -10.12 -11.89
N VAL A 913 27.50 -9.24 -11.60
CA VAL A 913 26.10 -9.60 -11.39
C VAL A 913 25.44 -9.79 -12.75
N GLU A 914 25.53 -11.00 -13.31
CA GLU A 914 24.91 -11.33 -14.60
C GLU A 914 23.37 -11.34 -14.48
N SER A 915 22.68 -10.79 -15.47
CA SER A 915 21.21 -10.70 -15.50
C SER A 915 20.46 -12.04 -15.51
N GLN A 916 21.18 -13.18 -15.55
CA GLN A 916 20.60 -14.53 -15.51
C GLN A 916 20.74 -15.22 -14.13
N ASN A 917 21.55 -14.67 -13.21
CA ASN A 917 21.81 -15.28 -11.90
C ASN A 917 21.02 -14.62 -10.74
N GLY A 918 20.17 -13.63 -11.06
CA GLY A 918 19.45 -12.81 -10.08
C GLY A 918 20.31 -11.69 -9.50
N VAL A 919 19.73 -10.93 -8.56
CA VAL A 919 20.34 -9.73 -7.94
C VAL A 919 21.53 -10.06 -7.02
N ASN A 920 21.73 -11.34 -6.69
CA ASN A 920 22.48 -11.78 -5.52
C ASN A 920 23.94 -12.15 -5.82
N TYR A 921 24.82 -11.95 -4.83
CA TYR A 921 26.17 -12.47 -4.80
C TYR A 921 26.46 -13.17 -3.46
N VAL A 922 27.39 -14.13 -3.48
CA VAL A 922 27.89 -14.86 -2.31
C VAL A 922 29.41 -15.00 -2.42
N PHE A 923 30.13 -14.85 -1.30
CA PHE A 923 31.58 -14.79 -1.25
C PHE A 923 32.16 -15.42 0.03
N ASP A 924 33.16 -16.30 -0.08
CA ASP A 924 33.84 -16.91 1.08
C ASP A 924 34.89 -15.96 1.69
N ALA A 925 34.64 -15.41 2.87
CA ALA A 925 35.57 -14.54 3.60
C ALA A 925 36.27 -15.28 4.75
N LEU A 926 37.60 -15.19 4.80
CA LEU A 926 38.43 -15.73 5.88
C LEU A 926 38.78 -14.59 6.87
N LEU A 927 38.22 -14.65 8.06
CA LEU A 927 38.47 -13.69 9.14
C LEU A 927 39.76 -13.99 9.92
N SER A 928 40.28 -12.98 10.59
CA SER A 928 41.36 -13.07 11.59
C SER A 928 40.86 -12.62 12.96
N GLU A 929 41.42 -13.19 14.03
CA GLU A 929 40.98 -12.94 15.42
C GLU A 929 40.90 -11.45 15.76
N GLY A 930 39.76 -11.02 16.32
CA GLY A 930 39.42 -9.63 16.58
C GLY A 930 38.57 -8.99 15.47
N SER A 931 38.43 -7.67 15.51
CA SER A 931 37.55 -6.91 14.60
C SER A 931 38.29 -6.42 13.35
N GLN A 932 37.70 -6.66 12.18
CA GLN A 932 38.12 -6.15 10.87
C GLN A 932 36.95 -5.45 10.15
N GLN A 933 37.26 -4.51 9.25
CA GLN A 933 36.25 -3.85 8.42
C GLN A 933 36.27 -4.46 7.01
N VAL A 934 35.18 -5.12 6.62
CA VAL A 934 34.97 -5.50 5.22
C VAL A 934 34.30 -4.34 4.49
N VAL A 935 34.80 -4.04 3.30
CA VAL A 935 34.30 -3.02 2.39
C VAL A 935 33.92 -3.70 1.08
N VAL A 936 32.66 -3.55 0.66
CA VAL A 936 32.17 -4.08 -0.62
C VAL A 936 31.66 -2.93 -1.46
N LYS A 937 32.01 -2.94 -2.75
CA LYS A 937 31.70 -1.85 -3.68
C LYS A 937 31.10 -2.40 -4.96
N ALA A 938 29.93 -1.92 -5.34
CA ALA A 938 29.33 -2.11 -6.65
C ALA A 938 29.75 -0.97 -7.60
N THR A 939 29.92 -1.29 -8.88
CA THR A 939 30.17 -0.33 -9.97
C THR A 939 29.36 -0.73 -11.19
N ASP A 940 28.48 0.12 -11.71
CA ASP A 940 27.64 -0.22 -12.88
C ASP A 940 28.32 0.14 -14.23
N PRO A 941 27.75 -0.25 -15.38
CA PRO A 941 28.29 0.10 -16.70
C PRO A 941 28.18 1.60 -17.04
N PHE A 942 27.27 2.35 -16.40
CA PHE A 942 27.20 3.80 -16.54
C PHE A 942 28.35 4.51 -15.84
N GLY A 943 28.89 3.94 -14.75
CA GLY A 943 29.99 4.45 -13.95
C GLY A 943 29.63 4.84 -12.51
N GLN A 944 28.39 4.60 -12.08
CA GLN A 944 27.97 4.76 -10.69
C GLN A 944 28.83 3.90 -9.77
N THR A 945 29.02 4.33 -8.53
CA THR A 945 29.64 3.48 -7.50
C THR A 945 28.97 3.63 -6.15
N LEU A 946 28.55 2.51 -5.58
CA LEU A 946 28.01 2.42 -4.23
C LEU A 946 28.90 1.51 -3.38
N THR A 947 29.12 1.89 -2.12
CA THR A 947 29.96 1.16 -1.18
C THR A 947 29.17 0.83 0.09
N ARG A 948 29.28 -0.41 0.58
CA ARG A 948 28.85 -0.83 1.91
C ARG A 948 30.07 -1.21 2.74
N LYS A 949 29.93 -1.06 4.05
CA LYS A 949 30.95 -1.37 5.06
C LYS A 949 30.31 -2.19 6.15
N LEU A 950 30.91 -3.32 6.49
CA LEU A 950 30.46 -4.20 7.57
C LEU A 950 31.64 -4.39 8.54
N MET A 951 31.40 -4.11 9.82
CA MET A 951 32.33 -4.48 10.88
C MET A 951 32.09 -5.94 11.22
N LEU A 952 33.14 -6.75 11.18
CA LEU A 952 33.09 -8.17 11.52
C LEU A 952 34.10 -8.47 12.62
N THR A 953 33.72 -9.28 13.60
CA THR A 953 34.59 -9.68 14.70
C THR A 953 34.64 -11.20 14.80
N LEU A 954 35.82 -11.79 14.57
CA LEU A 954 36.06 -13.19 14.91
C LEU A 954 36.50 -13.26 16.38
N ASP A 955 35.69 -13.93 17.20
CA ASP A 955 36.10 -14.36 18.53
C ASP A 955 35.87 -15.88 18.68
N SER A 956 36.96 -16.64 18.67
CA SER A 956 36.97 -18.10 18.80
C SER A 956 37.30 -18.57 20.22
N ILE A 957 37.37 -17.66 21.19
CA ILE A 957 37.87 -17.91 22.55
C ILE A 957 36.70 -18.02 23.52
N ALA A 958 36.50 -19.20 24.09
CA ALA A 958 35.39 -19.41 25.03
C ALA A 958 35.58 -18.64 26.37
N PRO A 959 34.51 -17.99 26.88
CA PRO A 959 34.55 -17.21 28.12
C PRO A 959 34.91 -18.03 29.36
N SER A 960 35.64 -17.39 30.27
CA SER A 960 36.24 -18.01 31.45
C SER A 960 36.21 -17.12 32.69
N VAL A 961 35.96 -17.71 33.85
CA VAL A 961 35.93 -17.00 35.13
C VAL A 961 37.36 -16.76 35.64
N VAL A 962 37.73 -15.49 35.76
CA VAL A 962 39.02 -14.99 36.25
C VAL A 962 39.07 -14.99 37.78
N SER A 963 37.99 -14.59 38.45
CA SER A 963 37.91 -14.61 39.92
C SER A 963 36.46 -14.73 40.44
N VAL A 964 36.31 -15.25 41.65
CA VAL A 964 35.03 -15.31 42.37
C VAL A 964 35.25 -14.84 43.80
N PHE A 965 34.40 -13.94 44.28
CA PHE A 965 34.34 -13.51 45.68
C PHE A 965 32.95 -13.79 46.26
N PRO A 966 32.84 -14.45 47.43
CA PRO A 966 33.91 -15.06 48.22
C PRO A 966 34.59 -16.24 47.49
N GLU A 967 35.84 -16.55 47.85
CA GLU A 967 36.59 -17.65 47.23
C GLU A 967 35.84 -18.99 47.36
N PRO A 968 35.91 -19.90 46.36
CA PRO A 968 35.25 -21.20 46.42
C PRO A 968 35.74 -22.06 47.60
N GLY A 969 34.81 -22.59 48.39
CA GLY A 969 35.08 -23.26 49.67
C GLY A 969 35.27 -22.31 50.86
N GLY A 970 35.17 -20.99 50.64
CA GLY A 970 35.33 -19.95 51.65
C GLY A 970 34.19 -19.91 52.68
N LEU A 971 34.50 -19.30 53.83
CA LEU A 971 33.59 -19.15 54.96
C LEU A 971 33.20 -17.68 55.16
N ILE A 972 31.94 -17.34 54.88
CA ILE A 972 31.38 -16.02 55.16
C ILE A 972 31.05 -15.93 56.66
N ILE A 973 31.79 -15.11 57.39
CA ILE A 973 31.54 -14.83 58.81
C ILE A 973 30.88 -13.45 58.93
N SER A 974 29.60 -13.41 59.31
CA SER A 974 28.85 -12.16 59.49
C SER A 974 28.37 -11.97 60.94
N SER A 975 28.43 -10.73 61.42
CA SER A 975 27.78 -10.29 62.67
C SER A 975 26.33 -9.84 62.49
N ASN A 976 25.86 -9.74 61.25
CA ASN A 976 24.61 -9.08 60.87
C ASN A 976 23.66 -10.08 60.20
N THR A 977 22.35 -9.91 60.41
CA THR A 977 21.30 -10.73 59.78
C THR A 977 20.97 -10.30 58.35
N SER A 978 21.78 -9.43 57.76
CA SER A 978 21.60 -8.86 56.42
C SER A 978 22.24 -9.70 55.32
N ASP A 979 21.93 -9.29 54.10
CA ASP A 979 22.39 -9.84 52.84
C ASP A 979 23.90 -9.77 52.68
N PHE A 980 24.44 -10.50 51.71
CA PHE A 980 25.86 -10.51 51.39
C PHE A 980 26.08 -10.46 49.88
N THR A 981 27.14 -9.76 49.47
CA THR A 981 27.51 -9.60 48.07
C THR A 981 28.33 -10.79 47.57
N VAL A 982 28.02 -11.24 46.36
CA VAL A 982 28.84 -12.13 45.53
C VAL A 982 29.33 -11.33 44.32
N GLN A 983 30.57 -11.58 43.91
CA GLN A 983 31.15 -11.04 42.68
C GLN A 983 31.77 -12.18 41.85
N ILE A 984 31.51 -12.18 40.55
CA ILE A 984 32.07 -13.14 39.58
C ILE A 984 32.68 -12.31 38.45
N GLN A 985 33.99 -12.43 38.29
CA GLN A 985 34.75 -11.74 37.24
C GLN A 985 35.07 -12.71 36.11
N PHE A 986 34.77 -12.31 34.89
CA PHE A 986 35.10 -13.01 33.66
C PHE A 986 36.32 -12.37 32.98
N ASN A 987 36.88 -13.02 31.97
CA ASN A 987 37.94 -12.45 31.13
C ASN A 987 37.41 -11.39 30.15
N GLU A 988 36.12 -11.41 29.84
CA GLU A 988 35.45 -10.66 28.76
C GLU A 988 34.01 -10.24 29.13
N ASN A 989 33.30 -9.56 28.21
CA ASN A 989 31.91 -9.16 28.41
C ASN A 989 30.93 -10.26 27.99
N LEU A 990 29.89 -10.49 28.80
CA LEU A 990 28.81 -11.43 28.52
C LEU A 990 27.45 -10.70 28.41
N PRO A 991 26.50 -11.20 27.60
CA PRO A 991 25.16 -10.61 27.50
C PRO A 991 24.41 -10.67 28.85
N LEU A 992 24.15 -9.51 29.47
CA LEU A 992 23.70 -9.44 30.87
C LEU A 992 22.37 -10.17 31.11
N ASP A 993 21.39 -10.00 30.23
CA ASP A 993 20.08 -10.62 30.41
C ASP A 993 20.13 -12.15 30.27
N ASP A 994 21.05 -12.65 29.43
CA ASP A 994 21.32 -14.08 29.30
C ASP A 994 22.05 -14.65 30.53
N VAL A 995 23.03 -13.91 31.07
CA VAL A 995 23.67 -14.21 32.35
C VAL A 995 22.62 -14.30 33.46
N LEU A 996 21.69 -13.35 33.56
CA LEU A 996 20.66 -13.32 34.61
C LEU A 996 19.56 -14.37 34.41
N ALA A 997 19.19 -14.70 33.18
CA ALA A 997 18.22 -15.75 32.88
C ALA A 997 18.79 -17.16 33.15
N LYS A 998 20.11 -17.36 33.00
CA LYS A 998 20.77 -18.67 33.10
C LYS A 998 21.48 -18.93 34.44
N LEU A 999 21.79 -17.91 35.24
CA LEU A 999 22.48 -18.09 36.53
C LEU A 999 21.59 -18.82 37.55
N LEU A 1000 22.05 -20.00 38.01
CA LEU A 1000 21.34 -20.78 39.01
C LEU A 1000 22.01 -20.65 40.38
N ILE A 1001 21.25 -20.18 41.37
CA ILE A 1001 21.67 -20.10 42.78
C ILE A 1001 20.77 -20.99 43.61
N SER A 1002 21.36 -21.84 44.46
CA SER A 1002 20.63 -22.74 45.36
C SER A 1002 21.33 -22.86 46.73
N GLY A 1003 20.70 -23.56 47.67
CA GLY A 1003 21.31 -23.91 48.95
C GLY A 1003 20.59 -25.06 49.64
N ASN A 1004 20.89 -25.30 50.92
CA ASN A 1004 20.23 -26.36 51.72
C ASN A 1004 18.74 -26.08 52.08
N VAL A 1005 18.06 -25.20 51.34
CA VAL A 1005 16.63 -24.87 51.43
C VAL A 1005 15.98 -25.13 50.07
N SER A 1006 14.72 -25.58 50.06
CA SER A 1006 14.06 -26.05 48.83
C SER A 1006 13.61 -24.89 47.93
N GLY A 1007 14.43 -24.52 46.95
CA GLY A 1007 14.09 -23.58 45.88
C GLY A 1007 15.33 -22.95 45.24
N THR A 1008 15.16 -22.37 44.05
CA THR A 1008 16.15 -21.44 43.47
C THR A 1008 16.09 -20.12 44.22
N ILE A 1009 17.25 -19.50 44.45
CA ILE A 1009 17.36 -18.21 45.14
C ILE A 1009 17.56 -17.12 44.09
N THR A 1010 16.67 -16.13 44.04
CA THR A 1010 16.80 -15.00 43.11
C THR A 1010 17.91 -14.05 43.58
N PRO A 1011 18.88 -13.65 42.72
CA PRO A 1011 19.86 -12.63 43.07
C PRO A 1011 19.18 -11.27 43.25
N LEU A 1012 19.55 -10.56 44.31
CA LEU A 1012 19.13 -9.19 44.59
C LEU A 1012 20.14 -8.20 44.00
N SER A 1013 19.67 -7.02 43.61
CA SER A 1013 20.51 -5.91 43.14
C SER A 1013 21.60 -6.26 42.08
N PRO A 1014 21.37 -7.15 41.08
CA PRO A 1014 22.42 -7.53 40.14
C PRO A 1014 22.91 -6.34 39.31
N ARG A 1015 24.22 -6.30 39.07
CA ARG A 1015 24.92 -5.28 38.28
C ARG A 1015 26.06 -5.92 37.50
N TRP A 1016 26.20 -5.53 36.24
CA TRP A 1016 27.41 -5.78 35.46
C TRP A 1016 28.30 -4.53 35.46
N ASP A 1017 29.59 -4.71 35.68
CA ASP A 1017 30.61 -3.71 35.38
C ASP A 1017 31.40 -4.15 34.14
N SER A 1018 31.10 -3.55 33.00
CA SER A 1018 31.76 -3.81 31.71
C SER A 1018 33.18 -3.25 31.61
N THR A 1019 33.63 -2.46 32.58
CA THR A 1019 35.03 -2.00 32.68
C THR A 1019 35.91 -3.00 33.42
N THR A 1020 35.32 -3.81 34.30
CA THR A 1020 36.05 -4.85 35.07
C THR A 1020 35.60 -6.28 34.77
N HIS A 1021 34.69 -6.46 33.81
CA HIS A 1021 34.07 -7.74 33.42
C HIS A 1021 33.47 -8.50 34.61
N THR A 1022 32.86 -7.76 35.55
CA THR A 1022 32.43 -8.29 36.84
C THR A 1022 30.93 -8.20 37.05
N LEU A 1023 30.27 -9.35 37.16
CA LEU A 1023 28.93 -9.48 37.70
C LEU A 1023 28.99 -9.34 39.23
N SER A 1024 28.17 -8.46 39.80
CA SER A 1024 28.02 -8.30 41.25
C SER A 1024 26.54 -8.34 41.64
N PHE A 1025 26.19 -9.13 42.65
CA PHE A 1025 24.81 -9.22 43.17
C PHE A 1025 24.78 -9.54 44.66
N GLU A 1026 23.63 -9.35 45.29
CA GLU A 1026 23.38 -9.62 46.71
C GLU A 1026 22.51 -10.89 46.86
N ILE A 1027 22.68 -11.63 47.94
CA ILE A 1027 21.85 -12.81 48.27
C ILE A 1027 21.17 -12.57 49.64
N ASP A 1028 19.86 -12.86 49.72
CA ASP A 1028 19.07 -12.77 50.96
C ASP A 1028 19.77 -13.52 52.12
N GLY A 1029 20.10 -12.75 53.15
CA GLY A 1029 20.87 -13.21 54.30
C GLY A 1029 20.08 -13.87 55.44
N ALA A 1030 18.78 -14.18 55.28
CA ALA A 1030 17.94 -14.59 56.40
C ALA A 1030 18.32 -15.92 57.08
N GLN A 1031 18.99 -16.85 56.37
CA GLN A 1031 19.31 -18.21 56.86
C GLN A 1031 20.76 -18.32 57.35
N SER A 1032 20.97 -18.90 58.54
CA SER A 1032 22.30 -19.23 59.09
C SER A 1032 22.75 -20.65 58.72
N ASP A 1033 24.05 -20.91 58.82
CA ASP A 1033 24.70 -22.24 58.71
C ASP A 1033 24.35 -23.01 57.42
N THR A 1034 24.09 -22.27 56.35
CA THR A 1034 23.66 -22.78 55.04
C THR A 1034 24.84 -22.78 54.06
N ASN A 1035 24.97 -23.86 53.30
CA ASN A 1035 25.81 -23.90 52.11
C ASN A 1035 25.02 -23.31 50.94
N TYR A 1036 25.66 -22.44 50.16
CA TYR A 1036 25.11 -21.89 48.93
C TYR A 1036 25.93 -22.44 47.76
N ILE A 1037 25.24 -22.77 46.67
CA ILE A 1037 25.82 -23.27 45.42
C ILE A 1037 25.41 -22.30 44.30
N ILE A 1038 26.39 -21.89 43.50
CA ILE A 1038 26.18 -21.12 42.28
C ILE A 1038 26.60 -22.01 41.11
N GLU A 1039 25.70 -22.19 40.16
CA GLU A 1039 25.91 -22.92 38.92
C GLU A 1039 25.79 -21.94 37.75
N ILE A 1040 26.89 -21.79 37.00
CA ILE A 1040 26.92 -21.15 35.68
C ILE A 1040 26.77 -22.31 34.68
N PRO A 1041 25.64 -22.41 33.96
CA PRO A 1041 25.41 -23.54 33.07
C PRO A 1041 26.23 -23.40 31.78
N SER A 1042 26.58 -24.52 31.17
CA SER A 1042 27.29 -24.57 29.88
C SER A 1042 26.49 -24.08 28.68
N THR A 1043 25.32 -23.49 28.91
CA THR A 1043 24.44 -22.85 27.92
C THR A 1043 24.56 -21.32 27.94
N LEU A 1044 25.30 -20.75 28.89
CA LEU A 1044 25.70 -19.34 28.84
C LEU A 1044 26.83 -19.18 27.82
N THR A 1045 26.73 -18.15 26.99
CA THR A 1045 27.72 -17.84 25.94
C THR A 1045 28.21 -16.40 26.05
N ASP A 1046 29.30 -16.10 25.36
CA ASP A 1046 29.68 -14.75 24.96
C ASP A 1046 28.77 -14.21 23.83
N GLN A 1047 29.19 -13.11 23.20
CA GLN A 1047 28.50 -12.54 22.03
C GLN A 1047 28.66 -13.40 20.77
N ALA A 1048 29.82 -14.05 20.57
CA ALA A 1048 30.12 -14.95 19.45
C ALA A 1048 29.48 -16.35 19.55
N GLY A 1049 28.74 -16.62 20.63
CA GLY A 1049 28.11 -17.92 20.90
C GLY A 1049 29.05 -18.99 21.48
N ASN A 1050 30.28 -18.67 21.88
CA ASN A 1050 31.17 -19.64 22.54
C ASN A 1050 30.66 -19.92 23.97
N PRO A 1051 30.48 -21.18 24.39
CA PRO A 1051 29.92 -21.51 25.70
C PRO A 1051 30.95 -21.45 26.83
N THR A 1052 30.59 -20.90 27.99
CA THR A 1052 31.45 -20.81 29.21
C THR A 1052 31.93 -22.16 29.77
N GLY A 1053 31.29 -23.25 29.32
CA GLY A 1053 31.33 -24.54 30.02
C GLY A 1053 30.59 -24.51 31.36
N PRO A 1054 30.38 -25.68 32.00
CA PRO A 1054 29.66 -25.76 33.26
C PRO A 1054 30.59 -25.47 34.44
N LEU A 1055 30.29 -24.42 35.22
CA LEU A 1055 31.08 -24.03 36.39
C LEU A 1055 30.20 -24.04 37.64
N THR A 1056 30.69 -24.68 38.71
CA THR A 1056 29.98 -24.80 39.99
C THR A 1056 30.86 -24.28 41.12
N TYR A 1057 30.35 -23.30 41.86
CA TYR A 1057 31.00 -22.72 43.03
C TYR A 1057 30.16 -23.00 44.28
N THR A 1058 30.82 -23.17 45.43
CA THR A 1058 30.14 -23.47 46.70
C THR A 1058 30.85 -22.78 47.84
N PHE A 1059 30.09 -22.17 48.76
CA PHE A 1059 30.62 -21.51 49.95
C PHE A 1059 29.63 -21.64 51.12
N GLN A 1060 30.09 -21.37 52.34
CA GLN A 1060 29.30 -21.55 53.56
C GLN A 1060 29.19 -20.24 54.36
N ARG A 1061 28.01 -19.91 54.88
CA ARG A 1061 27.76 -18.72 55.72
C ARG A 1061 27.48 -19.12 57.17
N VAL A 1062 28.19 -18.51 58.11
CA VAL A 1062 28.07 -18.74 59.57
C VAL A 1062 27.82 -17.41 60.27
N LEU A 1063 26.84 -17.39 61.19
CA LEU A 1063 26.45 -16.18 61.92
C LEU A 1063 27.12 -16.14 63.31
N LEU A 1064 27.75 -15.01 63.65
CA LEU A 1064 28.32 -14.79 64.99
C LEU A 1064 27.24 -14.32 65.99
N ALA A 1065 26.65 -15.26 66.71
CA ALA A 1065 25.78 -14.96 67.86
C ALA A 1065 26.57 -14.21 68.96
N ARG A 1066 26.17 -12.96 69.26
CA ARG A 1066 26.85 -12.06 70.22
C ARG A 1066 27.05 -12.70 71.61
N PRO A 1067 28.29 -13.02 72.05
CA PRO A 1067 28.55 -13.53 73.39
C PRO A 1067 28.78 -12.38 74.38
N SER A 1068 27.89 -12.25 75.37
CA SER A 1068 28.17 -11.41 76.54
C SER A 1068 29.19 -12.11 77.47
N THR A 1069 30.21 -11.37 77.91
CA THR A 1069 31.36 -11.82 78.74
C THR A 1069 32.33 -12.83 78.12
N LEU A 1070 33.62 -12.71 78.47
CA LEU A 1070 34.71 -13.53 77.93
C LEU A 1070 34.50 -15.02 78.27
N GLY A 1071 34.41 -15.84 77.23
CA GLY A 1071 34.45 -17.30 77.28
C GLY A 1071 35.06 -17.85 75.99
N VAL A 1072 35.85 -18.93 76.10
CA VAL A 1072 36.55 -19.54 74.96
C VAL A 1072 35.55 -20.03 73.91
N ILE A 1073 35.66 -19.54 72.68
CA ILE A 1073 34.90 -20.06 71.54
C ILE A 1073 35.62 -21.29 70.99
N LEU A 1074 34.98 -22.46 71.14
CA LEU A 1074 35.43 -23.70 70.50
C LEU A 1074 34.94 -23.74 69.05
N LEU A 1075 35.78 -23.28 68.12
CA LEU A 1075 35.66 -23.67 66.71
C LEU A 1075 36.21 -25.10 66.53
N SER A 1076 35.65 -25.83 65.58
CA SER A 1076 35.74 -27.30 65.47
C SER A 1076 37.17 -27.82 65.31
N GLY A 1077 37.81 -28.18 66.43
CA GLY A 1077 39.08 -28.93 66.46
C GLY A 1077 40.37 -28.11 66.37
N ILE A 1078 40.31 -26.78 66.51
CA ILE A 1078 41.51 -25.92 66.53
C ILE A 1078 41.72 -25.39 67.94
N GLU A 1079 42.77 -25.87 68.62
CA GLU A 1079 43.27 -25.23 69.83
C GLU A 1079 44.06 -23.96 69.47
N VAL A 1080 43.78 -22.87 70.18
CA VAL A 1080 44.38 -21.55 69.94
C VAL A 1080 45.00 -21.03 71.23
N THR A 1081 46.32 -20.85 71.22
CA THR A 1081 47.10 -20.39 72.38
C THR A 1081 47.37 -18.88 72.25
N GLN A 1082 47.05 -18.11 73.30
CA GLN A 1082 47.39 -16.69 73.35
C GLN A 1082 48.83 -16.49 73.84
N LEU A 1083 49.64 -15.80 73.04
CA LEU A 1083 51.00 -15.42 73.40
C LEU A 1083 51.02 -14.09 74.17
N GLY A 1084 52.05 -13.89 75.00
CA GLY A 1084 52.13 -12.79 75.99
C GLY A 1084 52.24 -11.36 75.43
N ASN A 1085 52.13 -11.19 74.12
CA ASN A 1085 52.05 -9.92 73.39
C ASN A 1085 50.63 -9.64 72.82
N GLY A 1086 49.66 -10.52 73.05
CA GLY A 1086 48.28 -10.41 72.56
C GLY A 1086 48.01 -11.16 71.25
N THR A 1087 49.02 -11.69 70.56
CA THR A 1087 48.84 -12.48 69.33
C THR A 1087 48.25 -13.87 69.64
N LEU A 1088 47.32 -14.34 68.81
CA LEU A 1088 46.77 -15.69 68.85
C LEU A 1088 47.54 -16.61 67.90
N PHE A 1089 47.87 -17.82 68.37
CA PHE A 1089 48.59 -18.83 67.60
C PHE A 1089 47.74 -20.10 67.50
N ALA A 1090 47.55 -20.62 66.28
CA ALA A 1090 46.79 -21.84 66.04
C ALA A 1090 47.75 -23.04 65.94
N ASP A 1091 47.82 -23.84 67.00
CA ASP A 1091 48.86 -24.87 67.16
C ASP A 1091 48.73 -26.02 66.14
N SER A 1092 47.56 -26.19 65.51
CA SER A 1092 47.32 -27.16 64.43
C SER A 1092 47.75 -26.69 63.03
N LEU A 1093 47.93 -25.38 62.82
CA LEU A 1093 48.27 -24.78 61.51
C LEU A 1093 49.72 -24.25 61.46
N ASN A 1094 50.40 -24.13 62.61
CA ASN A 1094 51.80 -23.74 62.73
C ASN A 1094 52.14 -22.38 62.06
N ALA A 1095 51.16 -21.46 62.04
CA ALA A 1095 51.25 -20.13 61.45
C ALA A 1095 50.57 -19.07 62.36
N PRO A 1096 51.06 -17.82 62.38
CA PRO A 1096 50.43 -16.75 63.16
C PRO A 1096 49.13 -16.26 62.51
N LEU A 1097 48.06 -16.16 63.30
CA LEU A 1097 46.79 -15.58 62.83
C LEU A 1097 46.83 -14.05 62.92
N VAL A 1098 46.75 -13.38 61.77
CA VAL A 1098 46.59 -11.92 61.68
C VAL A 1098 45.11 -11.59 61.60
N LEU A 1099 44.46 -11.46 62.76
CA LEU A 1099 43.15 -10.83 62.87
C LEU A 1099 43.34 -9.31 62.96
N SER A 1100 42.85 -8.58 61.95
CA SER A 1100 42.80 -7.11 61.99
C SER A 1100 41.66 -6.66 62.90
N LEU A 1101 42.00 -6.06 64.05
CA LEU A 1101 41.02 -5.33 64.86
C LEU A 1101 40.70 -4.00 64.19
N ILE A 1102 39.49 -3.89 63.62
CA ILE A 1102 38.71 -2.68 63.32
C ILE A 1102 37.33 -3.21 62.83
N ASP A 1103 36.17 -2.80 63.35
CA ASP A 1103 35.90 -1.80 64.39
C ASP A 1103 34.86 -2.27 65.44
N LEU A 1104 34.77 -1.56 66.56
CA LEU A 1104 33.77 -1.77 67.62
C LEU A 1104 33.42 -0.45 68.32
N VAL A 1105 32.79 0.48 67.59
CA VAL A 1105 31.95 1.60 68.09
C VAL A 1105 30.98 1.97 66.96
N GLU A 1106 29.71 2.19 67.31
CA GLU A 1106 28.52 2.44 66.45
C GLU A 1106 28.15 1.29 65.50
#